data_AF-A0A959NN68-F1
#
_entry.id   AF-A0A959NN68-F1
#
_cell.length_a   1.000
_cell.length_b   1.000
_cell.length_c   1.000
_cell.angle_alpha   90.00
_cell.angle_beta   90.00
_cell.angle_gamma   90.00
#
_symmetry.space_group_name_H-M   'P 1'
#
loop_
_entity.id
_entity.type
_entity.pdbx_description
1 polymer ?
#
loop_
_entity_poly.entity_id
_entity_poly.type
_entity_poly.pdbx_seq_one_letter_code
_entity_poly.pdbx_strand_id
1 'polypeptide(L)'
;LENKIKEFEQVVNILLPWYILRLKVVVGNIQNLREELISTKRKSEEILIHRWRENDSLQYEISSVFADILSLAKNNSKTQIHSIYKQFFNQDKKIWIEDHFKLLRNSSRLKHLKNISSLEETTIRNVIEASKDEEPETTANWYVEVARAILNLDKNDSAIYFSRALEAVSKFGDEIGQRWKAISALAEKAAQNKVYNNQLSYRYIRCAEQVGESVGREKYWDRNHAIKICSKLAPSIGLSSLSRWRDRNIGWFNEQIIYLARVLVEDNVISLSSGWALTPFFREYGIIDFACFCIAKSSSQKIKEYIIKSAIHQLQLNDAPYKDWLKLKEKTKSNSPEYRKILDIVEFYENNPGITNENDDNDYIIKKDNLRTPNWKIIFQGIDLTIGEGILEALERFNKLPDIYAYRNSFWIELNSRIPEYDIIKYLKTLVLTADIDDYEVKYALTNLPERWKKKISFQHNLPQIYKLIAARFFLNYSVEEFGKQFFHDIEKRKDYSSDILEGIIEGFINNSENLQANSYFRFVEIVKDIISHEEAIKLLDFALERFEIHINKEFADGQWSKWLTPPNNIIDAYTGLIWSALGSPVAKVRWQAVHSVRKLCEMNCSKEVSALVKWMDKETQDAFGNIKFPFYNLHSRLYLLIAFSRVSIDLPEILLPHANVFMKIALNDIPHVLIQKFASEVVLNIESKFPKTFSDNVLHKLKDVNVSQLPIKNSKDVANRQYNPFDSGESFGKRKFYIEMDFPKYWFNSLSRIFDISINKIIELVEKVITSDWKIKDDGSYKRDPRHHLWRYERD
;
A
#
# COMPACT_ATOMS: atom_id res chain seq x y z
N LEU A 1 -17.86 -19.62 28.99
CA LEU A 1 -18.91 -20.54 28.48
C LEU A 1 -20.24 -19.81 28.31
N GLU A 2 -20.70 -19.10 29.34
CA GLU A 2 -21.96 -18.31 29.35
C GLU A 2 -22.10 -17.31 28.18
N ASN A 3 -21.05 -16.56 27.85
CA ASN A 3 -21.08 -15.65 26.69
C ASN A 3 -21.29 -16.39 25.36
N LYS A 4 -20.76 -17.60 25.20
CA LYS A 4 -20.97 -18.43 23.99
C LYS A 4 -22.39 -18.98 23.93
N ILE A 5 -22.98 -19.35 25.06
CA ILE A 5 -24.38 -19.81 25.15
C ILE A 5 -25.33 -18.67 24.81
N LYS A 6 -25.12 -17.48 25.39
CA LYS A 6 -25.90 -16.28 25.10
C LYS A 6 -25.80 -15.87 23.63
N GLU A 7 -24.62 -15.98 23.03
CA GLU A 7 -24.43 -15.72 21.60
C GLU A 7 -25.18 -16.75 20.72
N PHE A 8 -25.14 -18.02 21.08
CA PHE A 8 -25.89 -19.08 20.38
C PHE A 8 -27.41 -18.85 20.47
N GLU A 9 -27.95 -18.55 21.66
CA GLU A 9 -29.36 -18.26 21.86
C GLU A 9 -29.82 -17.05 21.03
N GLN A 10 -29.00 -16.00 20.95
CA GLN A 10 -29.30 -14.84 20.10
C GLN A 10 -29.37 -15.22 18.61
N VAL A 11 -28.39 -15.97 18.10
CA VAL A 11 -28.38 -16.42 16.69
C VAL A 11 -29.63 -17.24 16.38
N VAL A 12 -29.94 -18.24 17.21
CA VAL A 12 -31.10 -19.11 17.02
C VAL A 12 -32.40 -18.32 17.08
N ASN A 13 -32.58 -17.46 18.08
CA ASN A 13 -33.83 -16.69 18.23
C ASN A 13 -34.02 -15.65 17.12
N ILE A 14 -32.94 -15.15 16.51
CA ILE A 14 -33.01 -14.25 15.36
C ILE A 14 -33.45 -15.02 14.09
N LEU A 15 -32.85 -16.18 13.81
CA LEU A 15 -33.02 -16.89 12.52
C LEU A 15 -34.18 -17.89 12.51
N LEU A 16 -34.44 -18.59 13.62
CA LEU A 16 -35.46 -19.63 13.68
C LEU A 16 -36.87 -19.15 13.25
N PRO A 17 -37.34 -17.94 13.62
CA PRO A 17 -38.62 -17.42 13.13
C PRO A 17 -38.71 -17.36 11.59
N TRP A 18 -37.63 -16.97 10.91
CA TRP A 18 -37.56 -16.90 9.45
C TRP A 18 -37.66 -18.29 8.80
N TYR A 19 -36.91 -19.25 9.34
CA TYR A 19 -36.96 -20.63 8.86
C TYR A 19 -38.31 -21.30 9.11
N ILE A 20 -38.97 -21.03 10.24
CA ILE A 20 -40.33 -21.49 10.52
C ILE A 20 -41.32 -20.88 9.51
N LEU A 21 -41.21 -19.57 9.23
CA LEU A 21 -42.06 -18.94 8.23
C LEU A 21 -41.86 -19.55 6.84
N ARG A 22 -40.62 -19.79 6.43
CA ARG A 22 -40.30 -20.51 5.19
C ARG A 22 -40.98 -21.88 5.13
N LEU A 23 -40.92 -22.66 6.20
CA LEU A 23 -41.61 -23.96 6.28
C LEU A 23 -43.13 -23.82 6.17
N LYS A 24 -43.74 -22.83 6.83
CA LYS A 24 -45.19 -22.56 6.69
C LYS A 24 -45.57 -22.27 5.24
N VAL A 25 -44.75 -21.50 4.50
CA VAL A 25 -44.96 -21.22 3.07
C VAL A 25 -44.92 -22.51 2.26
N VAL A 26 -43.92 -23.37 2.50
CA VAL A 26 -43.75 -24.66 1.79
C VAL A 26 -44.93 -25.59 2.01
N VAL A 27 -45.41 -25.70 3.25
CA VAL A 27 -46.54 -26.56 3.63
C VAL A 27 -47.89 -25.96 3.19
N GLY A 28 -47.92 -24.71 2.72
CA GLY A 28 -49.15 -24.01 2.32
C GLY A 28 -50.01 -23.57 3.51
N ASN A 29 -49.46 -23.57 4.72
CA ASN A 29 -50.16 -23.20 5.95
C ASN A 29 -49.98 -21.70 6.26
N ILE A 30 -50.40 -20.85 5.32
CA ILE A 30 -50.35 -19.38 5.47
C ILE A 30 -51.63 -18.75 4.90
N GLN A 31 -52.35 -18.04 5.77
CA GLN A 31 -53.52 -17.24 5.37
C GLN A 31 -53.12 -15.85 4.86
N ASN A 32 -52.21 -15.16 5.57
CA ASN A 32 -51.72 -13.83 5.19
C ASN A 32 -50.20 -13.73 5.35
N LEU A 33 -49.48 -13.80 4.23
CA LEU A 33 -48.01 -13.75 4.22
C LEU A 33 -47.46 -12.43 4.79
N ARG A 34 -48.15 -11.31 4.56
CA ARG A 34 -47.66 -9.98 4.96
C ARG A 34 -47.64 -9.83 6.49
N GLU A 35 -48.68 -10.29 7.17
CA GLU A 35 -48.79 -10.22 8.62
C GLU A 35 -47.76 -11.12 9.32
N GLU A 36 -47.58 -12.35 8.81
CA GLU A 36 -46.56 -13.28 9.32
C GLU A 36 -45.14 -12.75 9.10
N LEU A 37 -44.87 -12.05 8.00
CA LEU A 37 -43.60 -11.37 7.75
C LEU A 37 -43.35 -10.21 8.73
N ILE A 38 -44.36 -9.37 8.99
CA ILE A 38 -44.25 -8.27 9.97
C ILE A 38 -43.95 -8.83 11.36
N SER A 39 -44.68 -9.88 11.77
CA SER A 39 -44.49 -10.56 13.05
C SER A 39 -43.08 -11.16 13.17
N THR A 40 -42.61 -11.84 12.12
CA THR A 40 -41.28 -12.45 12.06
C THR A 40 -40.17 -11.39 12.13
N LYS A 41 -40.26 -10.33 11.32
CA LYS A 41 -39.26 -9.24 11.31
C LYS A 41 -39.17 -8.56 12.68
N ARG A 42 -40.31 -8.26 13.32
CA ARG A 42 -40.34 -7.66 14.66
C ARG A 42 -39.63 -8.51 15.70
N LYS A 43 -39.85 -9.83 15.71
CA LYS A 43 -39.17 -10.76 16.64
C LYS A 43 -37.66 -10.76 16.48
N SER A 44 -37.16 -10.68 15.25
CA SER A 44 -35.72 -10.60 14.99
C SER A 44 -35.14 -9.22 15.36
N GLU A 45 -35.85 -8.13 15.04
CA GLU A 45 -35.41 -6.75 15.32
C GLU A 45 -35.30 -6.45 16.82
N GLU A 46 -36.24 -6.93 17.64
CA GLU A 46 -36.20 -6.78 19.10
C GLU A 46 -34.91 -7.32 19.71
N ILE A 47 -34.33 -8.38 19.12
CA ILE A 47 -33.08 -9.00 19.58
C ILE A 47 -31.85 -8.31 18.96
N LEU A 48 -31.94 -7.88 17.70
CA LEU A 48 -30.86 -7.18 17.00
C LEU A 48 -30.51 -5.82 17.64
N ILE A 49 -31.49 -5.09 18.21
CA ILE A 49 -31.25 -3.80 18.90
C ILE A 49 -30.23 -3.94 20.04
N HIS A 50 -30.19 -5.10 20.70
CA HIS A 50 -29.28 -5.35 21.81
C HIS A 50 -27.92 -5.92 21.38
N ARG A 51 -27.67 -6.04 20.06
CA ARG A 51 -26.48 -6.64 19.47
C ARG A 51 -25.68 -5.60 18.69
N TRP A 52 -24.71 -4.98 19.36
CA TRP A 52 -23.80 -4.02 18.74
C TRP A 52 -22.60 -4.74 18.11
N ARG A 53 -22.76 -5.18 16.86
CA ARG A 53 -21.67 -5.61 15.98
C ARG A 53 -21.78 -4.88 14.64
N GLU A 54 -20.72 -4.20 14.22
CA GLU A 54 -20.72 -3.42 12.97
C GLU A 54 -20.96 -4.33 11.73
N ASN A 55 -20.38 -5.53 11.74
CA ASN A 55 -20.54 -6.57 10.71
C ASN A 55 -21.21 -7.84 11.29
N ASP A 56 -22.55 -7.89 11.29
CA ASP A 56 -23.31 -9.07 11.72
C ASP A 56 -23.82 -9.86 10.51
N SER A 57 -23.32 -11.08 10.32
CA SER A 57 -23.67 -11.94 9.18
C SER A 57 -25.14 -12.38 9.16
N LEU A 58 -25.85 -12.24 10.30
CA LEU A 58 -27.24 -12.67 10.45
C LEU A 58 -28.21 -11.90 9.56
N GLN A 59 -27.96 -10.62 9.29
CA GLN A 59 -28.84 -9.82 8.40
C GLN A 59 -28.80 -10.35 6.97
N TYR A 60 -27.65 -10.85 6.54
CA TYR A 60 -27.51 -11.47 5.24
C TYR A 60 -28.24 -12.82 5.16
N GLU A 61 -28.13 -13.64 6.20
CA GLU A 61 -28.84 -14.92 6.27
C GLU A 61 -30.37 -14.74 6.23
N ILE A 62 -30.88 -13.73 6.96
CA ILE A 62 -32.31 -13.34 6.91
C ILE A 62 -32.74 -13.01 5.49
N SER A 63 -31.92 -12.25 4.76
CA SER A 63 -32.21 -11.85 3.39
C SER A 63 -32.28 -13.05 2.45
N SER A 64 -31.37 -14.01 2.59
CA SER A 64 -31.39 -15.25 1.80
C SER A 64 -32.64 -16.10 2.06
N VAL A 65 -33.04 -16.24 3.33
CA VAL A 65 -34.28 -16.95 3.71
C VAL A 65 -35.53 -16.21 3.22
N PHE A 66 -35.51 -14.88 3.25
CA PHE A 66 -36.60 -14.05 2.71
C PHE A 66 -36.76 -14.22 1.20
N ALA A 67 -35.65 -14.25 0.45
CA ALA A 67 -35.66 -14.51 -0.99
C ALA A 67 -36.30 -15.88 -1.32
N ASP A 68 -36.02 -16.90 -0.50
CA ASP A 68 -36.68 -18.20 -0.57
C ASP A 68 -38.18 -18.12 -0.32
N ILE A 69 -38.59 -17.42 0.75
CA ILE A 69 -40.01 -17.23 1.10
C ILE A 69 -40.78 -16.63 -0.10
N LEU A 70 -40.27 -15.57 -0.71
CA LEU A 70 -40.89 -14.97 -1.90
C LEU A 70 -40.98 -15.96 -3.07
N SER A 71 -39.90 -16.71 -3.30
CA SER A 71 -39.83 -17.70 -4.38
C SER A 71 -40.84 -18.83 -4.22
N LEU A 72 -41.13 -19.21 -2.98
CA LEU A 72 -42.05 -20.29 -2.62
C LEU A 72 -43.52 -19.84 -2.50
N ALA A 73 -43.77 -18.54 -2.35
CA ALA A 73 -45.08 -17.93 -2.10
C ALA A 73 -46.04 -17.90 -3.32
N LYS A 74 -46.18 -19.02 -4.04
CA LYS A 74 -46.93 -19.16 -5.32
C LYS A 74 -48.41 -18.78 -5.24
N ASN A 75 -49.02 -18.88 -4.05
CA ASN A 75 -50.45 -18.62 -3.84
C ASN A 75 -50.80 -17.13 -3.71
N ASN A 76 -49.81 -16.23 -3.73
CA ASN A 76 -50.02 -14.79 -3.61
C ASN A 76 -50.10 -14.11 -4.98
N SER A 77 -50.86 -13.01 -5.05
CA SER A 77 -50.93 -12.20 -6.26
C SER A 77 -49.62 -11.45 -6.54
N LYS A 78 -49.36 -11.13 -7.81
CA LYS A 78 -48.16 -10.38 -8.24
C LYS A 78 -48.04 -9.02 -7.56
N THR A 79 -49.16 -8.34 -7.31
CA THR A 79 -49.21 -7.03 -6.65
C THR A 79 -48.89 -7.12 -5.16
N GLN A 80 -49.38 -8.16 -4.47
CA GLN A 80 -49.03 -8.42 -3.07
C GLN A 80 -47.54 -8.72 -2.92
N ILE A 81 -46.98 -9.60 -3.75
CA ILE A 81 -45.56 -9.92 -3.76
C ILE A 81 -44.71 -8.66 -4.02
N HIS A 82 -45.08 -7.85 -5.01
CA HIS A 82 -44.38 -6.60 -5.31
C HIS A 82 -44.37 -5.61 -4.15
N SER A 83 -45.51 -5.47 -3.46
CA SER A 83 -45.62 -4.62 -2.26
C SER A 83 -44.74 -5.14 -1.12
N ILE A 84 -44.73 -6.46 -0.90
CA ILE A 84 -43.91 -7.10 0.14
C ILE A 84 -42.43 -6.90 -0.19
N TYR A 85 -42.03 -7.15 -1.43
CA TYR A 85 -40.66 -6.96 -1.90
C TYR A 85 -40.14 -5.53 -1.66
N LYS A 86 -40.92 -4.52 -2.06
CA LYS A 86 -40.53 -3.11 -1.84
C LYS A 86 -40.42 -2.73 -0.37
N GLN A 87 -41.27 -3.30 0.49
CA GLN A 87 -41.32 -2.97 1.90
C GLN A 87 -40.19 -3.65 2.69
N PHE A 88 -39.83 -4.89 2.34
CA PHE A 88 -39.00 -5.73 3.20
C PHE A 88 -37.64 -6.10 2.62
N PHE A 89 -37.45 -6.06 1.30
CA PHE A 89 -36.19 -6.46 0.66
C PHE A 89 -35.45 -5.25 0.11
N ASN A 90 -36.12 -4.40 -0.69
CA ASN A 90 -35.47 -3.27 -1.35
C ASN A 90 -35.06 -2.11 -0.42
N GLN A 91 -35.47 -2.11 0.86
CA GLN A 91 -35.08 -1.09 1.83
C GLN A 91 -33.90 -1.50 2.73
N ASP A 92 -33.54 -2.78 2.75
CA ASP A 92 -32.46 -3.29 3.61
C ASP A 92 -31.10 -3.17 2.91
N LYS A 93 -30.12 -2.53 3.57
CA LYS A 93 -28.81 -2.21 3.00
C LYS A 93 -27.77 -3.33 3.09
N LYS A 94 -28.12 -4.50 3.67
CA LYS A 94 -27.20 -5.61 3.93
C LYS A 94 -27.72 -6.92 3.32
N ILE A 95 -27.70 -6.97 1.99
CA ILE A 95 -28.12 -8.14 1.19
C ILE A 95 -26.93 -8.58 0.35
N TRP A 96 -26.67 -9.89 0.29
CA TRP A 96 -25.65 -10.45 -0.59
C TRP A 96 -26.08 -10.31 -2.05
N ILE A 97 -25.14 -10.00 -2.95
CA ILE A 97 -25.46 -9.90 -4.38
C ILE A 97 -25.97 -11.24 -4.94
N GLU A 98 -25.55 -12.35 -4.35
CA GLU A 98 -26.00 -13.71 -4.63
C GLU A 98 -27.50 -13.90 -4.41
N ASP A 99 -28.07 -13.27 -3.38
CA ASP A 99 -29.51 -13.34 -3.09
C ASP A 99 -30.31 -12.55 -4.12
N HIS A 100 -29.77 -11.43 -4.59
CA HIS A 100 -30.33 -10.68 -5.72
C HIS A 100 -30.28 -11.51 -7.02
N PHE A 101 -29.15 -12.15 -7.36
CA PHE A 101 -29.08 -13.04 -8.52
C PHE A 101 -30.12 -14.15 -8.45
N LYS A 102 -30.28 -14.77 -7.28
CA LYS A 102 -31.28 -15.81 -7.04
C LYS A 102 -32.70 -15.29 -7.27
N LEU A 103 -33.05 -14.11 -6.78
CA LEU A 103 -34.37 -13.50 -6.98
C LEU A 103 -34.60 -13.07 -8.43
N LEU A 104 -33.62 -12.49 -9.11
CA LEU A 104 -33.70 -12.18 -10.53
C LEU A 104 -33.95 -13.45 -11.35
N ARG A 105 -33.18 -14.49 -11.05
CA ARG A 105 -33.27 -15.82 -11.66
C ARG A 105 -34.63 -16.48 -11.45
N ASN A 106 -35.24 -16.28 -10.28
CA ASN A 106 -36.55 -16.82 -9.96
C ASN A 106 -37.68 -15.97 -10.56
N SER A 107 -37.55 -14.65 -10.54
CA SER A 107 -38.55 -13.72 -11.08
C SER A 107 -38.66 -13.76 -12.60
N SER A 108 -37.59 -14.13 -13.29
CA SER A 108 -37.61 -14.38 -14.74
C SER A 108 -38.35 -15.67 -15.13
N ARG A 109 -38.54 -16.61 -14.19
CA ARG A 109 -39.16 -17.93 -14.46
C ARG A 109 -40.53 -18.12 -13.82
N LEU A 110 -40.77 -17.53 -12.65
CA LEU A 110 -41.97 -17.75 -11.85
C LEU A 110 -43.01 -16.65 -12.09
N LYS A 111 -44.21 -17.05 -12.52
CA LYS A 111 -45.28 -16.12 -12.92
C LYS A 111 -45.66 -15.13 -11.81
N HIS A 112 -45.70 -15.55 -10.54
CA HIS A 112 -46.11 -14.70 -9.41
C HIS A 112 -45.07 -13.63 -9.03
N LEU A 113 -43.80 -13.80 -9.46
CA LEU A 113 -42.71 -12.87 -9.22
C LEU A 113 -42.43 -11.90 -10.38
N LYS A 114 -43.17 -11.97 -11.49
CA LYS A 114 -42.81 -11.25 -12.73
C LYS A 114 -42.69 -9.72 -12.57
N ASN A 115 -43.35 -9.11 -11.59
CA ASN A 115 -43.30 -7.66 -11.36
C ASN A 115 -42.02 -7.17 -10.64
N ILE A 116 -41.21 -8.07 -10.09
CA ILE A 116 -39.97 -7.70 -9.39
C ILE A 116 -38.71 -7.82 -10.28
N SER A 117 -38.78 -8.47 -11.45
CA SER A 117 -37.60 -8.77 -12.26
C SER A 117 -36.84 -7.53 -12.72
N SER A 118 -37.53 -6.50 -13.20
CA SER A 118 -36.90 -5.26 -13.66
C SER A 118 -36.30 -4.44 -12.51
N LEU A 119 -36.89 -4.51 -11.32
CA LEU A 119 -36.37 -3.87 -10.11
C LEU A 119 -35.08 -4.55 -9.64
N GLU A 120 -35.08 -5.88 -9.60
CA GLU A 120 -33.90 -6.67 -9.25
C GLU A 120 -32.75 -6.44 -10.23
N GLU A 121 -33.03 -6.48 -11.53
CA GLU A 121 -32.01 -6.22 -12.55
C GLU A 121 -31.38 -4.82 -12.41
N THR A 122 -32.21 -3.80 -12.15
CA THR A 122 -31.74 -2.43 -11.90
C THR A 122 -30.91 -2.34 -10.63
N THR A 123 -31.32 -3.03 -9.57
CA THR A 123 -30.62 -3.05 -8.28
C THR A 123 -29.25 -3.69 -8.42
N ILE A 124 -29.18 -4.87 -9.04
CA ILE A 124 -27.92 -5.57 -9.32
C ILE A 124 -27.01 -4.71 -10.19
N ARG A 125 -27.55 -4.08 -11.25
CA ARG A 125 -26.79 -3.18 -12.11
C ARG A 125 -26.15 -2.05 -11.31
N ASN A 126 -26.91 -1.41 -10.42
CA ASN A 126 -26.39 -0.35 -9.55
C ASN A 126 -25.33 -0.86 -8.57
N VAL A 127 -25.48 -2.08 -8.03
CA VAL A 127 -24.46 -2.70 -7.17
C VAL A 127 -23.17 -2.93 -7.96
N ILE A 128 -23.25 -3.58 -9.13
CA ILE A 128 -22.07 -3.83 -9.98
C ILE A 128 -21.39 -2.51 -10.37
N GLU A 129 -22.17 -1.48 -10.75
CA GLU A 129 -21.62 -0.17 -11.13
C GLU A 129 -21.04 0.62 -9.94
N ALA A 130 -21.49 0.34 -8.71
CA ALA A 130 -20.96 0.92 -7.49
C ALA A 130 -19.70 0.18 -6.97
N SER A 131 -19.59 -1.12 -7.24
CA SER A 131 -18.48 -1.99 -6.82
C SER A 131 -17.27 -1.88 -7.74
N LYS A 132 -16.66 -0.69 -7.80
CA LYS A 132 -15.52 -0.40 -8.68
C LYS A 132 -14.21 -1.07 -8.27
N ASP A 133 -14.12 -1.55 -7.03
CA ASP A 133 -12.91 -2.10 -6.42
C ASP A 133 -12.84 -3.64 -6.53
N GLU A 134 -13.84 -4.26 -7.17
CA GLU A 134 -13.90 -5.72 -7.34
C GLU A 134 -13.01 -6.20 -8.49
N GLU A 135 -12.48 -7.41 -8.35
CA GLU A 135 -11.67 -8.03 -9.40
C GLU A 135 -12.47 -8.12 -10.72
N PRO A 136 -11.81 -7.90 -11.88
CA PRO A 136 -12.45 -8.01 -13.19
C PRO A 136 -13.20 -9.34 -13.38
N GLU A 137 -12.67 -10.43 -12.81
CA GLU A 137 -13.24 -11.77 -12.84
C GLU A 137 -14.54 -11.85 -12.02
N THR A 138 -14.55 -11.28 -10.82
CA THR A 138 -15.75 -11.19 -9.98
C THR A 138 -16.83 -10.39 -10.69
N THR A 139 -16.47 -9.22 -11.23
CA THR A 139 -17.37 -8.36 -12.01
C THR A 139 -17.91 -9.08 -13.25
N ALA A 140 -17.05 -9.82 -13.96
CA ALA A 140 -17.46 -10.60 -15.12
C ALA A 140 -18.40 -11.74 -14.75
N ASN A 141 -18.10 -12.47 -13.68
CA ASN A 141 -18.96 -13.53 -13.14
C ASN A 141 -20.34 -12.97 -12.76
N TRP A 142 -20.40 -11.80 -12.15
CA TRP A 142 -21.65 -11.12 -11.85
C TRP A 142 -22.45 -10.80 -13.12
N TYR A 143 -21.82 -10.23 -14.14
CA TYR A 143 -22.47 -10.00 -15.43
C TYR A 143 -22.93 -11.29 -16.11
N VAL A 144 -22.18 -12.39 -16.01
CA VAL A 144 -22.59 -13.72 -16.49
C VAL A 144 -23.81 -14.22 -15.72
N GLU A 145 -23.85 -14.08 -14.40
CA GLU A 145 -25.00 -14.48 -13.59
C GLU A 145 -26.27 -13.67 -13.94
N VAL A 146 -26.14 -12.37 -14.20
CA VAL A 146 -27.26 -11.55 -14.73
C VAL A 146 -27.72 -12.07 -16.08
N ALA A 147 -26.79 -12.26 -17.03
CA ALA A 147 -27.10 -12.76 -18.37
C ALA A 147 -27.86 -14.10 -18.29
N ARG A 148 -27.37 -15.04 -17.50
CA ARG A 148 -28.02 -16.36 -17.29
C ARG A 148 -29.39 -16.25 -16.60
N ALA A 149 -29.56 -15.28 -15.69
CA ALA A 149 -30.81 -15.08 -14.99
C ALA A 149 -31.91 -14.56 -15.93
N ILE A 150 -31.59 -13.64 -16.84
CA ILE A 150 -32.57 -12.98 -17.73
C ILE A 150 -32.67 -13.59 -19.13
N LEU A 151 -31.80 -14.53 -19.51
CA LEU A 151 -31.78 -15.14 -20.85
C LEU A 151 -33.15 -15.63 -21.37
N ASN A 152 -33.99 -16.15 -20.48
CA ASN A 152 -35.34 -16.64 -20.81
C ASN A 152 -36.38 -15.51 -20.91
N LEU A 153 -36.09 -14.34 -20.34
CA LEU A 153 -36.97 -13.17 -20.29
C LEU A 153 -36.65 -12.22 -21.45
N ASP A 154 -35.38 -11.86 -21.62
CA ASP A 154 -34.88 -10.95 -22.65
C ASP A 154 -33.50 -11.41 -23.15
N LYS A 155 -33.47 -11.88 -24.40
CA LYS A 155 -32.23 -12.35 -25.04
C LYS A 155 -31.30 -11.20 -25.43
N ASN A 156 -31.84 -10.02 -25.74
CA ASN A 156 -31.03 -8.88 -26.18
C ASN A 156 -30.26 -8.32 -24.99
N ASP A 157 -30.94 -8.09 -23.86
CA ASP A 157 -30.28 -7.62 -22.64
C ASP A 157 -29.31 -8.68 -22.11
N SER A 158 -29.67 -9.98 -22.17
CA SER A 158 -28.74 -11.06 -21.82
C SER A 158 -27.45 -11.03 -22.65
N ALA A 159 -27.55 -10.76 -23.96
CA ALA A 159 -26.38 -10.67 -24.82
C ALA A 159 -25.50 -9.47 -24.43
N ILE A 160 -26.10 -8.31 -24.13
CA ILE A 160 -25.37 -7.12 -23.67
C ILE A 160 -24.63 -7.38 -22.35
N TYR A 161 -25.29 -8.03 -21.38
CA TYR A 161 -24.62 -8.40 -20.12
C TYR A 161 -23.48 -9.39 -20.34
N PHE A 162 -23.65 -10.37 -21.22
CA PHE A 162 -22.56 -11.27 -21.58
C PHE A 162 -21.40 -10.53 -22.26
N SER A 163 -21.67 -9.58 -23.16
CA SER A 163 -20.64 -8.71 -23.74
C SER A 163 -19.92 -7.88 -22.68
N ARG A 164 -20.63 -7.33 -21.69
CA ARG A 164 -20.01 -6.62 -20.56
C ARG A 164 -19.12 -7.53 -19.71
N ALA A 165 -19.49 -8.80 -19.55
CA ALA A 165 -18.62 -9.77 -18.89
C ALA A 165 -17.32 -10.00 -19.66
N LEU A 166 -17.41 -10.15 -21.00
CA LEU A 166 -16.24 -10.24 -21.88
C LEU A 166 -15.38 -8.98 -21.79
N GLU A 167 -15.99 -7.78 -21.81
CA GLU A 167 -15.28 -6.51 -21.66
C GLU A 167 -14.55 -6.39 -20.33
N ALA A 168 -15.17 -6.86 -19.23
CA ALA A 168 -14.56 -6.85 -17.90
C ALA A 168 -13.27 -7.69 -17.88
N VAL A 169 -13.30 -8.92 -18.40
CA VAL A 169 -12.09 -9.78 -18.46
C VAL A 169 -11.11 -9.42 -19.57
N SER A 170 -11.56 -8.72 -20.62
CA SER A 170 -10.73 -8.44 -21.82
C SER A 170 -9.55 -7.50 -21.60
N LYS A 171 -9.53 -6.74 -20.48
CA LYS A 171 -8.51 -5.70 -20.28
C LYS A 171 -7.16 -6.28 -19.90
N PHE A 172 -7.11 -7.08 -18.85
CA PHE A 172 -5.85 -7.64 -18.34
C PHE A 172 -5.94 -9.11 -17.93
N GLY A 173 -7.14 -9.62 -17.63
CA GLY A 173 -7.41 -11.00 -17.21
C GLY A 173 -6.42 -11.56 -16.18
N ASP A 174 -6.19 -12.87 -16.24
CA ASP A 174 -5.26 -13.59 -15.35
C ASP A 174 -3.77 -13.24 -15.57
N GLU A 175 -3.44 -12.51 -16.63
CA GLU A 175 -2.06 -12.23 -17.05
C GLU A 175 -1.47 -10.97 -16.42
N ILE A 176 -2.30 -10.13 -15.78
CA ILE A 176 -1.89 -8.80 -15.32
C ILE A 176 -0.64 -8.83 -14.42
N GLY A 177 -0.56 -9.82 -13.53
CA GLY A 177 0.56 -9.98 -12.61
C GLY A 177 1.87 -10.30 -13.34
N GLN A 178 1.85 -11.26 -14.28
CA GLN A 178 3.05 -11.63 -15.04
C GLN A 178 3.46 -10.54 -16.03
N ARG A 179 2.47 -9.92 -16.69
CA ARG A 179 2.71 -8.76 -17.56
C ARG A 179 3.34 -7.61 -16.81
N TRP A 180 2.88 -7.33 -15.58
CA TRP A 180 3.48 -6.29 -14.75
C TRP A 180 4.91 -6.62 -14.32
N LYS A 181 5.19 -7.88 -13.94
CA LYS A 181 6.56 -8.32 -13.62
C LYS A 181 7.51 -8.12 -14.79
N ALA A 182 7.10 -8.47 -16.00
CA ALA A 182 7.87 -8.22 -17.22
C ALA A 182 8.13 -6.71 -17.44
N ILE A 183 7.11 -5.86 -17.28
CA ILE A 183 7.27 -4.39 -17.40
C ILE A 183 8.22 -3.85 -16.32
N SER A 184 8.12 -4.34 -15.09
CA SER A 184 9.01 -3.94 -13.98
C SER A 184 10.44 -4.38 -14.21
N ALA A 185 10.67 -5.58 -14.72
CA ALA A 185 11.99 -6.08 -15.10
C ALA A 185 12.64 -5.20 -16.18
N LEU A 186 11.88 -4.80 -17.21
CA LEU A 186 12.36 -3.88 -18.24
C LEU A 186 12.66 -2.49 -17.68
N ALA A 187 11.79 -1.99 -16.80
CA ALA A 187 11.99 -0.71 -16.13
C ALA A 187 13.21 -0.71 -15.21
N GLU A 188 13.47 -1.81 -14.50
CA GLU A 188 14.67 -1.97 -13.69
C GLU A 188 15.93 -1.97 -14.57
N LYS A 189 15.91 -2.69 -15.70
CA LYS A 189 17.03 -2.68 -16.67
C LYS A 189 17.24 -1.29 -17.27
N ALA A 190 16.16 -0.62 -17.69
CA ALA A 190 16.20 0.72 -18.27
C ALA A 190 16.80 1.75 -17.29
N ALA A 191 16.54 1.61 -15.99
CA ALA A 191 17.00 2.56 -14.99
C ALA A 191 18.52 2.45 -14.66
N GLN A 192 19.20 1.37 -15.04
CA GLN A 192 20.61 1.14 -14.70
C GLN A 192 21.58 2.16 -15.34
N ASN A 193 21.24 2.74 -16.50
CA ASN A 193 22.09 3.71 -17.19
C ASN A 193 22.04 5.13 -16.59
N LYS A 194 21.15 5.39 -15.62
CA LYS A 194 20.92 6.71 -14.99
C LYS A 194 20.58 7.83 -15.99
N VAL A 195 20.05 7.49 -17.17
CA VAL A 195 19.51 8.45 -18.13
C VAL A 195 18.04 8.69 -17.79
N TYR A 196 17.76 9.79 -17.11
CA TYR A 196 16.43 10.07 -16.59
C TYR A 196 15.45 10.48 -17.68
N ASN A 197 14.32 9.77 -17.76
CA ASN A 197 13.20 10.12 -18.62
C ASN A 197 11.93 10.32 -17.77
N ASN A 198 11.56 11.59 -17.58
CA ASN A 198 10.43 11.96 -16.73
C ASN A 198 9.09 11.41 -17.25
N GLN A 199 8.86 11.48 -18.56
CA GLN A 199 7.61 11.00 -19.16
C GLN A 199 7.50 9.48 -19.05
N LEU A 200 8.58 8.74 -19.35
CA LEU A 200 8.60 7.29 -19.24
C LEU A 200 8.40 6.83 -17.79
N SER A 201 9.06 7.48 -16.83
CA SER A 201 8.88 7.19 -15.40
C SER A 201 7.46 7.48 -14.91
N TYR A 202 6.84 8.57 -15.38
CA TYR A 202 5.45 8.88 -15.02
C TYR A 202 4.47 7.87 -15.62
N ARG A 203 4.66 7.49 -16.88
CA ARG A 203 3.83 6.45 -17.52
C ARG A 203 3.94 5.12 -16.79
N TYR A 204 5.15 4.74 -16.40
CA TYR A 204 5.40 3.55 -15.59
C TYR A 204 4.62 3.58 -14.26
N ILE A 205 4.71 4.66 -13.47
CA ILE A 205 4.04 4.72 -12.17
C ILE A 205 2.51 4.90 -12.28
N ARG A 206 2.02 5.42 -13.40
CA ARG A 206 0.58 5.45 -13.71
C ARG A 206 0.05 4.05 -14.04
N CYS A 207 0.79 3.27 -14.82
CA CYS A 207 0.44 1.87 -15.08
C CYS A 207 0.52 1.02 -13.80
N ALA A 208 1.53 1.26 -12.97
CA ALA A 208 1.66 0.67 -11.63
C ALA A 208 0.40 0.85 -10.79
N GLU A 209 -0.12 2.07 -10.76
CA GLU A 209 -1.33 2.38 -10.01
C GLU A 209 -2.54 1.60 -10.53
N GLN A 210 -2.71 1.52 -11.87
CA GLN A 210 -3.79 0.72 -12.46
C GLN A 210 -3.69 -0.77 -12.10
N VAL A 211 -2.49 -1.34 -12.10
CA VAL A 211 -2.31 -2.75 -11.71
C VAL A 211 -2.72 -2.93 -10.25
N GLY A 212 -2.31 -2.02 -9.36
CA GLY A 212 -2.69 -2.05 -7.96
C GLY A 212 -4.20 -1.94 -7.70
N GLU A 213 -4.96 -1.26 -8.55
CA GLU A 213 -6.44 -1.22 -8.51
C GLU A 213 -7.09 -2.49 -9.08
N SER A 214 -6.39 -3.22 -9.94
CA SER A 214 -6.96 -4.35 -10.68
C SER A 214 -6.65 -5.72 -10.05
N VAL A 215 -5.65 -5.80 -9.17
CA VAL A 215 -5.26 -7.03 -8.48
C VAL A 215 -5.82 -6.99 -7.06
N GLY A 216 -6.80 -7.85 -6.75
CA GLY A 216 -7.30 -8.00 -5.40
C GLY A 216 -6.18 -8.52 -4.49
N ARG A 217 -5.80 -7.69 -3.52
CA ARG A 217 -4.70 -7.90 -2.56
C ARG A 217 -3.30 -7.74 -3.20
N GLU A 218 -2.40 -7.06 -2.49
CA GLU A 218 -0.98 -6.84 -2.88
C GLU A 218 -0.12 -8.13 -2.90
N LYS A 219 -0.72 -9.30 -3.13
CA LYS A 219 -0.04 -10.61 -3.18
C LYS A 219 0.80 -10.79 -4.45
N TYR A 220 0.39 -10.18 -5.55
CA TYR A 220 1.06 -10.31 -6.86
C TYR A 220 1.63 -8.98 -7.37
N TRP A 221 1.63 -7.95 -6.52
CA TRP A 221 1.95 -6.57 -6.84
C TRP A 221 2.60 -5.90 -5.62
N ASP A 222 3.70 -5.18 -5.80
CA ASP A 222 4.40 -4.46 -4.72
C ASP A 222 4.53 -2.96 -5.04
N ARG A 223 3.74 -2.13 -4.33
CA ARG A 223 3.80 -0.66 -4.44
C ARG A 223 5.17 -0.10 -4.05
N ASN A 224 5.85 -0.72 -3.09
CA ASN A 224 7.17 -0.31 -2.65
C ASN A 224 8.19 -0.52 -3.78
N HIS A 225 8.11 -1.67 -4.46
CA HIS A 225 8.96 -1.96 -5.61
C HIS A 225 8.68 -1.03 -6.80
N ALA A 226 7.41 -0.70 -7.07
CA ALA A 226 7.05 0.24 -8.13
C ALA A 226 7.62 1.66 -7.87
N ILE A 227 7.50 2.18 -6.65
CA ILE A 227 8.08 3.48 -6.28
C ILE A 227 9.61 3.45 -6.33
N LYS A 228 10.23 2.33 -5.92
CA LYS A 228 11.67 2.09 -6.04
C LYS A 228 12.13 2.24 -7.49
N ILE A 229 11.50 1.52 -8.43
CA ILE A 229 11.84 1.56 -9.85
C ILE A 229 11.56 2.95 -10.45
N CYS A 230 10.40 3.54 -10.15
CA CYS A 230 10.06 4.89 -10.61
C CYS A 230 11.12 5.92 -10.21
N SER A 231 11.60 5.83 -8.96
CA SER A 231 12.66 6.70 -8.43
C SER A 231 14.01 6.46 -9.12
N LYS A 232 14.32 5.23 -9.55
CA LYS A 232 15.53 4.94 -10.34
C LYS A 232 15.41 5.45 -11.79
N LEU A 233 14.23 5.31 -12.41
CA LEU A 233 13.96 5.81 -13.77
C LEU A 233 14.03 7.34 -13.85
N ALA A 234 13.46 8.03 -12.86
CA ALA A 234 13.58 9.49 -12.72
C ALA A 234 13.30 9.91 -11.26
N PRO A 235 14.34 10.30 -10.49
CA PRO A 235 14.19 10.63 -9.07
C PRO A 235 13.13 11.68 -8.75
N SER A 236 13.09 12.78 -9.52
CA SER A 236 12.10 13.85 -9.33
C SER A 236 10.66 13.37 -9.60
N ILE A 237 10.47 12.40 -10.49
CA ILE A 237 9.16 11.77 -10.71
C ILE A 237 8.81 10.84 -9.56
N GLY A 238 9.75 10.05 -9.04
CA GLY A 238 9.51 9.25 -7.84
C GLY A 238 9.04 10.11 -6.65
N LEU A 239 9.74 11.23 -6.39
CA LEU A 239 9.39 12.18 -5.33
C LEU A 239 8.00 12.80 -5.53
N SER A 240 7.72 13.31 -6.73
CA SER A 240 6.43 13.96 -7.01
C SER A 240 5.27 12.97 -7.06
N SER A 241 5.49 11.76 -7.56
CA SER A 241 4.45 10.71 -7.65
C SER A 241 4.10 10.17 -6.27
N LEU A 242 5.10 9.89 -5.42
CA LEU A 242 4.83 9.50 -4.03
C LEU A 242 4.08 10.58 -3.26
N SER A 243 4.39 11.86 -3.52
CA SER A 243 3.67 12.99 -2.94
C SER A 243 2.20 13.02 -3.37
N ARG A 244 1.90 12.78 -4.66
CA ARG A 244 0.52 12.72 -5.16
C ARG A 244 -0.23 11.47 -4.68
N TRP A 245 0.46 10.34 -4.54
CA TRP A 245 -0.10 9.12 -3.94
C TRP A 245 -0.53 9.36 -2.49
N ARG A 246 0.30 10.04 -1.68
CA ARG A 246 -0.09 10.47 -0.33
C ARG A 246 -1.37 11.31 -0.34
N ASP A 247 -1.45 12.30 -1.24
CA ASP A 247 -2.61 13.18 -1.30
C ASP A 247 -3.90 12.45 -1.72
N ARG A 248 -3.78 11.41 -2.54
CA ARG A 248 -4.89 10.57 -3.03
C ARG A 248 -5.14 9.31 -2.18
N ASN A 249 -4.41 9.14 -1.08
CA ASN A 249 -4.45 7.95 -0.21
C ASN A 249 -4.18 6.62 -0.95
N ILE A 250 -3.20 6.61 -1.87
CA ILE A 250 -2.79 5.42 -2.62
C ILE A 250 -1.65 4.70 -1.88
N GLY A 251 -1.94 3.52 -1.35
CA GLY A 251 -1.00 2.75 -0.54
C GLY A 251 -0.61 3.43 0.78
N TRP A 252 0.37 2.86 1.48
CA TRP A 252 0.85 3.38 2.77
C TRP A 252 2.10 4.27 2.64
N PHE A 253 1.91 5.58 2.48
CA PHE A 253 2.99 6.55 2.25
C PHE A 253 4.23 6.37 3.15
N ASN A 254 4.00 6.06 4.43
CA ASN A 254 5.02 5.80 5.45
C ASN A 254 5.88 4.55 5.20
N GLU A 255 5.39 3.58 4.41
CA GLU A 255 6.14 2.42 3.91
C GLU A 255 6.91 2.78 2.64
N GLN A 256 6.22 3.30 1.60
CA GLN A 256 6.88 3.55 0.31
C GLN A 256 7.99 4.61 0.40
N ILE A 257 7.87 5.59 1.31
CA ILE A 257 8.92 6.60 1.49
C ILE A 257 10.24 6.01 1.98
N ILE A 258 10.22 4.87 2.68
CA ILE A 258 11.44 4.17 3.12
C ILE A 258 12.23 3.69 1.90
N TYR A 259 11.54 3.06 0.94
CA TYR A 259 12.14 2.53 -0.29
C TYR A 259 12.62 3.64 -1.19
N LEU A 260 11.86 4.73 -1.31
CA LEU A 260 12.28 5.93 -2.02
C LEU A 260 13.54 6.53 -1.39
N ALA A 261 13.55 6.76 -0.08
CA ALA A 261 14.69 7.34 0.63
C ALA A 261 15.94 6.46 0.50
N ARG A 262 15.77 5.14 0.61
CA ARG A 262 16.84 4.16 0.43
C ARG A 262 17.48 4.25 -0.94
N VAL A 263 16.69 4.24 -2.01
CA VAL A 263 17.22 4.36 -3.39
C VAL A 263 17.92 5.69 -3.60
N LEU A 264 17.31 6.81 -3.20
CA LEU A 264 17.92 8.12 -3.43
C LEU A 264 19.26 8.28 -2.72
N VAL A 265 19.43 7.68 -1.52
CA VAL A 265 20.70 7.66 -0.81
C VAL A 265 21.67 6.63 -1.41
N GLU A 266 21.19 5.44 -1.77
CA GLU A 266 21.98 4.37 -2.38
C GLU A 266 22.65 4.85 -3.66
N ASP A 267 21.89 5.48 -4.56
CA ASP A 267 22.36 6.01 -5.84
C ASP A 267 23.07 7.36 -5.76
N ASN A 268 23.26 7.90 -4.55
CA ASN A 268 23.86 9.22 -4.25
C ASN A 268 23.12 10.39 -4.94
N VAL A 269 21.81 10.25 -5.14
CA VAL A 269 20.94 11.29 -5.70
C VAL A 269 20.69 12.40 -4.67
N ILE A 270 20.55 12.02 -3.40
CA ILE A 270 20.51 12.94 -2.26
C ILE A 270 21.60 12.58 -1.24
N SER A 271 21.94 13.53 -0.37
CA SER A 271 22.88 13.26 0.71
C SER A 271 22.29 12.30 1.74
N LEU A 272 23.15 11.60 2.47
CA LEU A 272 22.74 10.72 3.56
C LEU A 272 22.01 11.50 4.67
N SER A 273 22.40 12.75 4.92
CA SER A 273 21.70 13.65 5.84
C SER A 273 20.28 13.98 5.38
N SER A 274 20.10 14.30 4.09
CA SER A 274 18.79 14.58 3.50
C SER A 274 17.91 13.31 3.51
N GLY A 275 18.49 12.15 3.23
CA GLY A 275 17.78 10.87 3.38
C GLY A 275 17.33 10.59 4.81
N TRP A 276 18.23 10.77 5.79
CA TRP A 276 17.91 10.58 7.21
C TRP A 276 16.83 11.56 7.70
N ALA A 277 16.80 12.77 7.15
CA ALA A 277 15.77 13.75 7.48
C ALA A 277 14.35 13.32 7.05
N LEU A 278 14.18 12.32 6.17
CA LEU A 278 12.85 11.77 5.83
C LEU A 278 12.32 10.77 6.86
N THR A 279 13.15 10.28 7.80
CA THR A 279 12.74 9.30 8.82
C THR A 279 11.51 9.67 9.67
N PRO A 280 11.15 10.95 9.91
CA PRO A 280 9.91 11.27 10.61
C PRO A 280 8.64 10.81 9.87
N PHE A 281 8.71 10.60 8.56
CA PHE A 281 7.59 10.05 7.78
C PHE A 281 7.47 8.53 7.86
N PHE A 282 8.49 7.82 8.36
CA PHE A 282 8.55 6.35 8.31
C PHE A 282 7.57 5.74 9.31
N ARG A 283 7.16 4.48 9.04
CA ARG A 283 6.53 3.64 10.06
C ARG A 283 7.56 3.05 11.02
N GLU A 284 7.10 2.68 12.22
CA GLU A 284 7.90 2.27 13.38
C GLU A 284 9.00 1.24 13.06
N TYR A 285 8.71 0.21 12.25
CA TYR A 285 9.65 -0.89 11.97
C TYR A 285 10.68 -0.60 10.86
N GLY A 286 10.43 0.38 9.99
CA GLY A 286 11.31 0.67 8.85
C GLY A 286 12.60 1.42 9.21
N ILE A 287 12.65 1.98 10.42
CA ILE A 287 13.69 2.93 10.79
C ILE A 287 15.03 2.26 11.08
N ILE A 288 15.02 1.07 11.69
CA ILE A 288 16.23 0.37 12.11
C ILE A 288 17.07 -0.09 10.91
N ASP A 289 16.43 -0.69 9.92
CA ASP A 289 17.13 -1.19 8.73
C ASP A 289 17.72 -0.02 7.92
N PHE A 290 17.00 1.10 7.84
CA PHE A 290 17.52 2.32 7.21
C PHE A 290 18.65 2.95 8.03
N ALA A 291 18.57 2.97 9.36
CA ALA A 291 19.64 3.44 10.24
C ALA A 291 20.92 2.62 10.04
N CYS A 292 20.81 1.29 10.09
CA CYS A 292 21.92 0.37 9.84
C CYS A 292 22.56 0.60 8.47
N PHE A 293 21.74 0.78 7.43
CA PHE A 293 22.20 1.12 6.09
C PHE A 293 22.97 2.46 6.07
N CYS A 294 22.42 3.52 6.66
CA CYS A 294 23.05 4.83 6.72
C CYS A 294 24.37 4.82 7.53
N ILE A 295 24.41 4.10 8.65
CA ILE A 295 25.62 3.96 9.48
C ILE A 295 26.73 3.25 8.70
N ALA A 296 26.38 2.19 7.96
CA ALA A 296 27.31 1.44 7.13
C ALA A 296 27.84 2.29 5.96
N LYS A 297 26.97 3.04 5.28
CA LYS A 297 27.34 3.86 4.11
C LYS A 297 28.08 5.15 4.49
N SER A 298 27.85 5.71 5.67
CA SER A 298 28.49 6.97 6.08
C SER A 298 30.00 6.82 6.25
N SER A 299 30.77 7.78 5.74
CA SER A 299 32.20 7.93 6.04
C SER A 299 32.45 8.91 7.21
N SER A 300 31.48 9.76 7.54
CA SER A 300 31.60 10.78 8.57
C SER A 300 31.19 10.26 9.94
N GLN A 301 32.13 10.29 10.90
CA GLN A 301 31.90 9.89 12.28
C GLN A 301 30.80 10.75 12.94
N LYS A 302 30.80 12.07 12.71
CA LYS A 302 29.77 12.99 13.22
C LYS A 302 28.36 12.63 12.75
N ILE A 303 28.22 12.26 11.47
CA ILE A 303 26.92 11.84 10.91
C ILE A 303 26.48 10.51 11.52
N LYS A 304 27.40 9.55 11.71
CA LYS A 304 27.08 8.26 12.36
C LYS A 304 26.56 8.46 13.78
N GLU A 305 27.26 9.25 14.58
CA GLU A 305 26.88 9.55 15.97
C GLU A 305 25.50 10.19 16.04
N TYR A 306 25.24 11.15 15.15
CA TYR A 306 23.92 11.78 15.05
C TYR A 306 22.81 10.77 14.73
N ILE A 307 23.04 9.90 13.73
CA ILE A 307 22.06 8.90 13.31
C ILE A 307 21.80 7.89 14.42
N ILE A 308 22.84 7.40 15.09
CA ILE A 308 22.71 6.47 16.23
C ILE A 308 21.89 7.12 17.34
N LYS A 309 22.24 8.35 17.75
CA LYS A 309 21.50 9.08 18.79
C LYS A 309 20.04 9.32 18.41
N SER A 310 19.79 9.71 17.15
CA SER A 310 18.45 9.90 16.62
C SER A 310 17.65 8.58 16.57
N ALA A 311 18.28 7.48 16.18
CA ALA A 311 17.65 6.17 16.10
C ALA A 311 17.28 5.66 17.49
N ILE A 312 18.16 5.76 18.48
CA ILE A 312 17.86 5.40 19.88
C ILE A 312 16.62 6.14 20.35
N HIS A 313 16.56 7.46 20.16
CA HIS A 313 15.42 8.26 20.60
C HIS A 313 14.10 7.82 19.94
N GLN A 314 14.11 7.51 18.65
CA GLN A 314 12.91 7.08 17.94
C GLN A 314 12.48 5.66 18.32
N LEU A 315 13.42 4.73 18.50
CA LEU A 315 13.12 3.38 18.96
C LEU A 315 12.54 3.38 20.38
N GLN A 316 12.99 4.29 21.26
CA GLN A 316 12.39 4.49 22.59
C GLN A 316 10.95 5.02 22.52
N LEU A 317 10.66 5.96 21.61
CA LEU A 317 9.32 6.52 21.47
C LEU A 317 8.30 5.54 20.88
N ASN A 318 8.78 4.53 20.14
CA ASN A 318 7.95 3.57 19.42
C ASN A 318 7.87 2.19 20.12
N ASP A 319 8.36 2.07 21.36
CA ASP A 319 8.43 0.79 22.09
C ASP A 319 9.01 -0.36 21.23
N ALA A 320 10.13 -0.10 20.57
CA ALA A 320 10.69 -1.01 19.57
C ALA A 320 11.05 -2.39 20.15
N PRO A 321 10.83 -3.48 19.38
CA PRO A 321 11.06 -4.84 19.85
C PRO A 321 12.55 -5.11 20.10
N TYR A 322 12.82 -6.07 20.99
CA TYR A 322 14.16 -6.47 21.39
C TYR A 322 15.13 -6.70 20.21
N LYS A 323 14.66 -7.35 19.14
CA LYS A 323 15.45 -7.62 17.92
C LYS A 323 16.02 -6.35 17.26
N ASP A 324 15.33 -5.22 17.34
CA ASP A 324 15.77 -3.98 16.70
C ASP A 324 16.90 -3.31 17.50
N TRP A 325 16.86 -3.46 18.83
CA TRP A 325 17.95 -3.04 19.72
C TRP A 325 19.22 -3.85 19.47
N LEU A 326 19.09 -5.17 19.27
CA LEU A 326 20.23 -6.04 18.91
C LEU A 326 20.85 -5.63 17.56
N LYS A 327 20.03 -5.40 16.53
CA LYS A 327 20.50 -4.89 15.23
C LYS A 327 21.30 -3.58 15.38
N LEU A 328 20.81 -2.64 16.20
CA LEU A 328 21.51 -1.36 16.41
C LEU A 328 22.82 -1.54 17.19
N LYS A 329 22.82 -2.42 18.20
CA LYS A 329 24.01 -2.77 19.00
C LYS A 329 25.15 -3.26 18.10
N GLU A 330 24.88 -4.15 17.16
CA GLU A 330 25.88 -4.68 16.22
C GLU A 330 26.53 -3.60 15.33
N LYS A 331 25.81 -2.52 15.02
CA LYS A 331 26.32 -1.42 14.18
C LYS A 331 26.97 -0.29 14.97
N THR A 332 26.92 -0.33 16.30
CA THR A 332 27.42 0.72 17.18
C THR A 332 28.77 0.33 17.76
N LYS A 333 29.73 1.26 17.77
CA LYS A 333 31.08 1.00 18.35
C LYS A 333 30.98 0.86 19.87
N SER A 334 31.61 -0.19 20.41
CA SER A 334 31.55 -0.56 21.84
C SER A 334 32.01 0.53 22.82
N ASN A 335 32.81 1.50 22.37
CA ASN A 335 33.36 2.56 23.21
C ASN A 335 32.53 3.86 23.22
N SER A 336 31.39 3.92 22.52
CA SER A 336 30.55 5.13 22.45
C SER A 336 29.58 5.25 23.64
N PRO A 337 29.22 6.47 24.09
CA PRO A 337 28.21 6.64 25.13
C PRO A 337 26.82 6.16 24.70
N GLU A 338 26.52 6.22 23.40
CA GLU A 338 25.32 5.65 22.80
C GLU A 338 25.28 4.12 22.94
N TYR A 339 26.42 3.44 22.78
CA TYR A 339 26.52 1.99 22.97
C TYR A 339 26.12 1.56 24.38
N ARG A 340 26.54 2.32 25.40
CA ARG A 340 26.15 2.04 26.80
C ARG A 340 24.64 2.11 26.99
N LYS A 341 23.99 3.15 26.44
CA LYS A 341 22.52 3.25 26.50
C LYS A 341 21.82 2.08 25.83
N ILE A 342 22.35 1.61 24.69
CA ILE A 342 21.80 0.43 24.00
C ILE A 342 22.02 -0.83 24.85
N LEU A 343 23.17 -0.98 25.49
CA LEU A 343 23.45 -2.10 26.40
C LEU A 343 22.46 -2.12 27.56
N ASP A 344 22.24 -0.99 28.25
CA ASP A 344 21.32 -0.91 29.38
C ASP A 344 19.89 -1.35 28.98
N ILE A 345 19.44 -0.98 27.77
CA ILE A 345 18.15 -1.39 27.22
C ILE A 345 18.12 -2.88 26.87
N VAL A 346 19.19 -3.38 26.25
CA VAL A 346 19.32 -4.82 25.92
C VAL A 346 19.31 -5.66 27.19
N GLU A 347 20.06 -5.28 28.21
CA GLU A 347 20.08 -5.95 29.53
C GLU A 347 18.71 -5.89 30.20
N PHE A 348 17.96 -4.79 30.07
CA PHE A 348 16.60 -4.70 30.57
C PHE A 348 15.67 -5.76 29.95
N TYR A 349 15.74 -5.95 28.63
CA TYR A 349 14.95 -6.99 27.94
C TYR A 349 15.41 -8.41 28.29
N GLU A 350 16.73 -8.66 28.36
CA GLU A 350 17.29 -9.96 28.78
C GLU A 350 16.85 -10.36 30.19
N ASN A 351 16.73 -9.39 31.11
CA ASN A 351 16.25 -9.60 32.47
C ASN A 351 14.71 -9.69 32.60
N ASN A 352 13.96 -9.40 31.52
CA ASN A 352 12.49 -9.43 31.51
C ASN A 352 11.94 -10.17 30.27
N PRO A 353 12.21 -11.49 30.13
CA PRO A 353 11.82 -12.27 28.94
C PRO A 353 10.30 -12.41 28.74
N GLY A 354 9.47 -12.07 29.73
CA GLY A 354 8.01 -12.05 29.56
C GLY A 354 7.47 -10.86 28.74
N ILE A 355 8.35 -9.92 28.35
CA ILE A 355 8.03 -8.72 27.56
C ILE A 355 8.41 -8.93 26.07
N THR A 356 9.11 -10.02 25.73
CA THR A 356 9.44 -10.33 24.34
C THR A 356 8.21 -10.91 23.64
N ASN A 357 7.63 -10.16 22.69
CA ASN A 357 6.65 -10.71 21.75
C ASN A 357 7.37 -11.64 20.77
N GLU A 358 7.69 -12.85 21.21
CA GLU A 358 8.16 -13.94 20.35
C GLU A 358 6.98 -14.85 20.00
N ASN A 359 6.29 -14.51 18.91
CA ASN A 359 5.72 -15.53 18.04
C ASN A 359 6.86 -16.00 17.13
N ASP A 360 7.74 -16.83 17.66
CA ASP A 360 8.69 -17.57 16.81
C ASP A 360 7.96 -18.77 16.21
N ASP A 361 8.03 -18.83 14.88
CA ASP A 361 7.46 -19.87 14.05
C ASP A 361 7.90 -21.27 14.52
N ASN A 362 6.94 -22.19 14.48
CA ASN A 362 7.11 -23.59 14.80
C ASN A 362 8.16 -24.26 13.91
N ASP A 363 9.41 -24.29 14.36
CA ASP A 363 10.39 -25.26 13.89
C ASP A 363 9.99 -26.64 14.43
N TYR A 364 9.27 -27.40 13.60
CA TYR A 364 9.02 -28.83 13.80
C TYR A 364 10.36 -29.59 13.72
N ILE A 365 11.11 -29.61 14.82
CA ILE A 365 12.21 -30.56 15.01
C ILE A 365 11.60 -31.95 15.20
N ILE A 366 11.49 -32.68 14.10
CA ILE A 366 11.13 -34.11 14.11
C ILE A 366 12.23 -34.87 14.84
N LYS A 367 11.89 -35.47 16.00
CA LYS A 367 12.76 -36.37 16.77
C LYS A 367 13.16 -37.58 15.90
N LYS A 368 14.46 -37.76 15.69
CA LYS A 368 15.09 -38.72 14.77
C LYS A 368 15.33 -40.13 15.35
N ASP A 369 14.71 -40.49 16.47
CA ASP A 369 15.24 -41.59 17.31
C ASP A 369 14.65 -42.99 17.07
N ASN A 370 13.75 -43.22 16.11
CA ASN A 370 13.15 -44.56 15.90
C ASN A 370 13.06 -45.03 14.43
N LEU A 371 13.95 -44.55 13.57
CA LEU A 371 13.92 -44.83 12.14
C LEU A 371 14.80 -46.05 11.77
N ARG A 372 14.20 -47.20 11.42
CA ARG A 372 14.90 -48.39 10.93
C ARG A 372 15.52 -48.14 9.55
N THR A 373 16.85 -48.22 9.43
CA THR A 373 17.56 -47.99 8.16
C THR A 373 17.01 -48.90 7.04
N PRO A 374 16.60 -48.33 5.88
CA PRO A 374 16.12 -49.11 4.74
C PRO A 374 17.17 -50.11 4.24
N ASN A 375 16.73 -51.29 3.79
CA ASN A 375 17.62 -52.26 3.16
C ASN A 375 17.88 -51.88 1.70
N TRP A 376 18.91 -51.06 1.48
CA TRP A 376 19.31 -50.58 0.16
C TRP A 376 19.62 -51.69 -0.84
N LYS A 377 20.00 -52.90 -0.39
CA LYS A 377 20.24 -54.03 -1.31
C LYS A 377 18.97 -54.43 -2.04
N ILE A 378 17.82 -54.47 -1.36
CA ILE A 378 16.53 -54.84 -1.97
C ILE A 378 16.12 -53.78 -3.00
N ILE A 379 16.36 -52.50 -2.69
CA ILE A 379 15.99 -51.38 -3.55
C ILE A 379 16.77 -51.44 -4.86
N PHE A 380 18.09 -51.64 -4.82
CA PHE A 380 18.96 -51.59 -6.01
C PHE A 380 19.25 -52.95 -6.67
N GLN A 381 18.67 -54.06 -6.19
CA GLN A 381 18.96 -55.39 -6.72
C GLN A 381 18.51 -55.55 -8.18
N GLY A 382 19.46 -55.90 -9.07
CA GLY A 382 19.20 -56.19 -10.48
C GLY A 382 18.94 -54.97 -11.36
N ILE A 383 19.18 -53.76 -10.84
CA ILE A 383 18.89 -52.50 -11.53
C ILE A 383 20.16 -51.95 -12.21
N ASP A 384 20.06 -51.61 -13.49
CA ASP A 384 21.06 -50.79 -14.18
C ASP A 384 20.73 -49.30 -13.98
N LEU A 385 21.51 -48.64 -13.12
CA LEU A 385 21.31 -47.23 -12.79
C LEU A 385 21.88 -46.26 -13.86
N THR A 386 22.41 -46.77 -14.98
CA THR A 386 22.91 -45.94 -16.10
C THR A 386 21.86 -45.68 -17.20
N ILE A 387 20.70 -46.35 -17.10
CA ILE A 387 19.52 -46.19 -17.98
C ILE A 387 18.33 -45.63 -17.21
N GLY A 388 17.41 -44.96 -17.90
CA GLY A 388 16.30 -44.23 -17.27
C GLY A 388 15.33 -45.17 -16.54
N GLU A 389 15.02 -46.31 -17.15
CA GLU A 389 14.12 -47.33 -16.60
C GLU A 389 14.62 -47.85 -15.25
N GLY A 390 15.94 -48.05 -15.10
CA GLY A 390 16.51 -48.51 -13.85
C GLY A 390 16.46 -47.46 -12.73
N ILE A 391 16.67 -46.18 -13.06
CA ILE A 391 16.51 -45.09 -12.07
C ILE A 391 15.06 -45.00 -11.60
N LEU A 392 14.10 -45.10 -12.52
CA LEU A 392 12.67 -45.10 -12.20
C LEU A 392 12.26 -46.30 -11.36
N GLU A 393 12.75 -47.50 -11.67
CA GLU A 393 12.50 -48.69 -10.87
C GLU A 393 13.05 -48.56 -9.45
N ALA A 394 14.24 -47.96 -9.28
CA ALA A 394 14.81 -47.70 -7.97
C ALA A 394 13.97 -46.69 -7.17
N LEU A 395 13.48 -45.62 -7.80
CA LEU A 395 12.59 -44.64 -7.20
C LEU A 395 11.23 -45.26 -6.82
N GLU A 396 10.67 -46.11 -7.67
CA GLU A 396 9.41 -46.81 -7.39
C GLU A 396 9.54 -47.73 -6.17
N ARG A 397 10.65 -48.48 -6.09
CA ARG A 397 10.95 -49.33 -4.92
C ARG A 397 11.17 -48.50 -3.66
N PHE A 398 11.81 -47.33 -3.77
CA PHE A 398 12.00 -46.41 -2.64
C PHE A 398 10.67 -45.80 -2.15
N ASN A 399 9.80 -45.37 -3.07
CA ASN A 399 8.51 -44.76 -2.77
C ASN A 399 7.51 -45.73 -2.10
N LYS A 400 7.79 -47.04 -2.11
CA LYS A 400 7.03 -48.07 -1.38
C LYS A 400 7.44 -48.21 0.10
N LEU A 401 8.48 -47.52 0.56
CA LEU A 401 8.91 -47.56 1.96
C LEU A 401 8.05 -46.65 2.86
N PRO A 402 7.88 -47.01 4.14
CA PRO A 402 7.37 -46.07 5.13
C PRO A 402 8.38 -44.92 5.35
N ASP A 403 7.88 -43.73 5.67
CA ASP A 403 8.67 -42.54 6.04
C ASP A 403 9.66 -42.03 4.98
N ILE A 404 9.23 -41.98 3.71
CA ILE A 404 10.02 -41.52 2.55
C ILE A 404 10.78 -40.20 2.77
N TYR A 405 10.18 -39.23 3.47
CA TYR A 405 10.78 -37.91 3.70
C TYR A 405 12.05 -37.98 4.57
N ALA A 406 12.11 -38.93 5.50
CA ALA A 406 13.25 -39.07 6.41
C ALA A 406 14.49 -39.67 5.72
N TYR A 407 14.29 -40.45 4.64
CA TYR A 407 15.35 -41.21 3.98
C TYR A 407 15.73 -40.70 2.58
N ARG A 408 15.09 -39.63 2.09
CA ARG A 408 15.29 -39.18 0.70
C ARG A 408 16.74 -38.80 0.39
N ASN A 409 17.42 -38.08 1.30
CA ASN A 409 18.85 -37.81 1.15
C ASN A 409 19.69 -39.10 1.17
N SER A 410 19.40 -40.03 2.08
CA SER A 410 20.11 -41.31 2.17
C SER A 410 19.95 -42.16 0.92
N PHE A 411 18.77 -42.17 0.31
CA PHE A 411 18.51 -42.85 -0.97
C PHE A 411 19.45 -42.34 -2.07
N TRP A 412 19.53 -41.02 -2.25
CA TRP A 412 20.38 -40.44 -3.28
C TRP A 412 21.88 -40.60 -3.01
N ILE A 413 22.31 -40.57 -1.73
CA ILE A 413 23.69 -40.91 -1.34
C ILE A 413 24.03 -42.35 -1.73
N GLU A 414 23.13 -43.29 -1.44
CA GLU A 414 23.33 -44.71 -1.75
C GLU A 414 23.25 -45.00 -3.26
N LEU A 415 22.34 -44.36 -3.99
CA LEU A 415 22.26 -44.48 -5.44
C LEU A 415 23.56 -43.97 -6.09
N ASN A 416 23.98 -42.75 -5.74
CA ASN A 416 25.20 -42.14 -6.27
C ASN A 416 26.47 -42.94 -5.91
N SER A 417 26.49 -43.67 -4.79
CA SER A 417 27.66 -44.47 -4.40
C SER A 417 27.87 -45.72 -5.27
N ARG A 418 26.81 -46.18 -5.95
CA ARG A 418 26.79 -47.38 -6.82
C ARG A 418 27.11 -47.10 -8.29
N ILE A 419 27.12 -45.84 -8.70
CA ILE A 419 27.45 -45.46 -10.08
C ILE A 419 28.97 -45.57 -10.30
N PRO A 420 29.43 -46.33 -11.32
CA PRO A 420 30.83 -46.38 -11.67
C PRO A 420 31.40 -45.03 -12.08
N GLU A 421 32.65 -44.82 -11.72
CA GLU A 421 33.32 -43.52 -11.85
C GLU A 421 33.55 -43.06 -13.30
N TYR A 422 33.44 -43.95 -14.27
CA TYR A 422 33.53 -43.68 -15.71
C TYR A 422 32.15 -43.40 -16.35
N ASP A 423 31.05 -43.79 -15.69
CA ASP A 423 29.67 -43.61 -16.19
C ASP A 423 29.00 -42.34 -15.67
N ILE A 424 29.65 -41.56 -14.80
CA ILE A 424 29.08 -40.38 -14.13
C ILE A 424 28.36 -39.44 -15.12
N ILE A 425 29.00 -39.09 -16.24
CA ILE A 425 28.42 -38.15 -17.21
C ILE A 425 27.22 -38.76 -17.93
N LYS A 426 27.30 -40.05 -18.28
CA LYS A 426 26.20 -40.79 -18.90
C LYS A 426 25.01 -40.83 -17.94
N TYR A 427 25.25 -41.23 -16.68
CA TYR A 427 24.24 -41.27 -15.63
C TYR A 427 23.55 -39.91 -15.44
N LEU A 428 24.30 -38.82 -15.29
CA LEU A 428 23.70 -37.48 -15.07
C LEU A 428 22.87 -37.02 -16.26
N LYS A 429 23.31 -37.29 -17.50
CA LYS A 429 22.50 -37.01 -18.68
C LYS A 429 21.23 -37.86 -18.71
N THR A 430 21.33 -39.14 -18.42
CA THR A 430 20.18 -40.06 -18.34
C THR A 430 19.17 -39.59 -17.29
N LEU A 431 19.63 -39.28 -16.07
CA LEU A 431 18.82 -38.76 -14.98
C LEU A 431 18.02 -37.52 -15.42
N VAL A 432 18.70 -36.58 -16.08
CA VAL A 432 18.09 -35.33 -16.54
C VAL A 432 17.19 -35.51 -17.76
N LEU A 433 17.36 -36.52 -18.60
CA LEU A 433 16.54 -36.70 -19.81
C LEU A 433 15.35 -37.67 -19.62
N THR A 434 15.30 -38.39 -18.50
CA THR A 434 14.24 -39.38 -18.23
C THR A 434 12.93 -38.71 -17.83
N ALA A 435 11.89 -38.83 -18.67
CA ALA A 435 10.64 -38.05 -18.62
C ALA A 435 9.91 -38.04 -17.27
N ASP A 436 9.89 -39.16 -16.55
CA ASP A 436 9.15 -39.30 -15.28
C ASP A 436 9.93 -38.83 -14.04
N ILE A 437 11.15 -38.31 -14.22
CA ILE A 437 11.95 -37.72 -13.12
C ILE A 437 11.70 -36.22 -13.09
N ASP A 438 11.18 -35.72 -11.97
CA ASP A 438 10.93 -34.29 -11.74
C ASP A 438 12.20 -33.51 -11.31
N ASP A 439 12.08 -32.18 -11.24
CA ASP A 439 13.18 -31.29 -10.85
C ASP A 439 13.59 -31.46 -9.38
N TYR A 440 12.66 -31.84 -8.50
CA TYR A 440 12.96 -32.13 -7.10
C TYR A 440 13.91 -33.33 -6.96
N GLU A 441 13.66 -34.42 -7.70
CA GLU A 441 14.53 -35.60 -7.68
C GLU A 441 15.91 -35.29 -8.27
N VAL A 442 15.97 -34.52 -9.36
CA VAL A 442 17.24 -34.02 -9.89
C VAL A 442 17.97 -33.17 -8.84
N LYS A 443 17.26 -32.30 -8.12
CA LYS A 443 17.85 -31.49 -7.03
C LYS A 443 18.46 -32.36 -5.94
N TYR A 444 17.72 -33.35 -5.44
CA TYR A 444 18.21 -34.25 -4.40
C TYR A 444 19.41 -35.06 -4.87
N ALA A 445 19.40 -35.55 -6.11
CA ALA A 445 20.53 -36.26 -6.70
C ALA A 445 21.80 -35.39 -6.76
N LEU A 446 21.67 -34.14 -7.21
CA LEU A 446 22.77 -33.20 -7.39
C LEU A 446 23.31 -32.66 -6.04
N THR A 447 22.43 -32.41 -5.07
CA THR A 447 22.82 -31.97 -3.72
C THR A 447 23.64 -33.04 -2.99
N ASN A 448 23.36 -34.32 -3.27
CA ASN A 448 24.02 -35.47 -2.65
C ASN A 448 25.14 -36.08 -3.53
N LEU A 449 25.75 -35.30 -4.42
CA LEU A 449 26.86 -35.79 -5.25
C LEU A 449 28.12 -36.08 -4.40
N PRO A 450 28.79 -37.23 -4.61
CA PRO A 450 30.04 -37.55 -3.92
C PRO A 450 31.14 -36.51 -4.20
N GLU A 451 31.84 -36.06 -3.16
CA GLU A 451 32.94 -35.08 -3.29
C GLU A 451 34.06 -35.55 -4.23
N ARG A 452 34.27 -36.87 -4.34
CA ARG A 452 35.21 -37.46 -5.29
C ARG A 452 34.86 -37.17 -6.76
N TRP A 453 33.58 -37.07 -7.10
CA TRP A 453 33.14 -36.76 -8.47
C TRP A 453 33.38 -35.30 -8.81
N LYS A 454 33.11 -34.38 -7.88
CA LYS A 454 33.30 -32.94 -8.05
C LYS A 454 34.76 -32.56 -8.37
N LYS A 455 35.72 -33.40 -7.96
CA LYS A 455 37.16 -33.22 -8.22
C LYS A 455 37.63 -33.76 -9.58
N LYS A 456 36.79 -34.51 -10.31
CA LYS A 456 37.19 -35.05 -11.63
C LYS A 456 37.18 -33.97 -12.70
N ILE A 457 38.23 -33.96 -13.52
CA ILE A 457 38.37 -33.05 -14.67
C ILE A 457 37.22 -33.25 -15.67
N SER A 458 36.86 -34.49 -15.98
CA SER A 458 35.74 -34.79 -16.90
C SER A 458 34.40 -34.28 -16.37
N PHE A 459 34.18 -34.37 -15.06
CA PHE A 459 32.98 -33.81 -14.41
C PHE A 459 32.98 -32.28 -14.50
N GLN A 460 34.06 -31.62 -14.07
CA GLN A 460 34.18 -30.16 -14.12
C GLN A 460 34.00 -29.61 -15.55
N HIS A 461 34.56 -30.28 -16.56
CA HIS A 461 34.41 -29.89 -17.96
C HIS A 461 32.98 -30.06 -18.50
N ASN A 462 32.24 -31.10 -18.07
CA ASN A 462 30.88 -31.39 -18.57
C ASN A 462 29.76 -30.78 -17.72
N LEU A 463 30.07 -30.29 -16.53
CA LEU A 463 29.09 -29.71 -15.61
C LEU A 463 28.28 -28.55 -16.24
N PRO A 464 28.88 -27.60 -16.98
CA PRO A 464 28.12 -26.55 -17.66
C PRO A 464 27.04 -27.09 -18.61
N GLN A 465 27.39 -28.12 -19.39
CA GLN A 465 26.45 -28.76 -20.31
C GLN A 465 25.32 -29.51 -19.57
N ILE A 466 25.62 -30.10 -18.40
CA ILE A 466 24.60 -30.76 -17.56
C ILE A 466 23.61 -29.70 -17.03
N TYR A 467 24.10 -28.56 -16.56
CA TYR A 467 23.23 -27.46 -16.13
C TYR A 467 22.39 -26.90 -17.28
N LYS A 468 22.97 -26.76 -18.47
CA LYS A 468 22.23 -26.38 -19.68
C LYS A 468 21.08 -27.34 -19.97
N LEU A 469 21.31 -28.65 -19.89
CA LEU A 469 20.26 -29.67 -20.10
C LEU A 469 19.16 -29.60 -19.04
N ILE A 470 19.52 -29.43 -17.76
CA ILE A 470 18.56 -29.26 -16.65
C ILE A 470 17.71 -28.01 -16.90
N ALA A 471 18.37 -26.91 -17.24
CA ALA A 471 17.74 -25.63 -17.52
C ALA A 471 16.78 -25.69 -18.72
N ALA A 472 17.16 -26.39 -19.79
CA ALA A 472 16.33 -26.59 -20.97
C ALA A 472 15.11 -27.46 -20.70
N ARG A 473 15.26 -28.53 -19.91
CA ARG A 473 14.15 -29.43 -19.60
C ARG A 473 13.10 -28.79 -18.69
N PHE A 474 13.54 -28.13 -17.63
CA PHE A 474 12.65 -27.54 -16.62
C PHE A 474 12.56 -26.01 -16.75
N PHE A 475 12.68 -25.50 -17.98
CA PHE A 475 12.77 -24.07 -18.28
C PHE A 475 11.61 -23.25 -17.69
N LEU A 476 10.39 -23.80 -17.62
CA LEU A 476 9.25 -23.10 -17.02
C LEU A 476 9.42 -22.85 -15.51
N ASN A 477 9.98 -23.80 -14.77
CA ASN A 477 10.23 -23.64 -13.33
C ASN A 477 11.36 -22.64 -13.10
N TYR A 478 12.43 -22.73 -13.88
CA TYR A 478 13.61 -21.86 -13.74
C TYR A 478 13.46 -20.50 -14.42
N SER A 479 12.41 -20.30 -15.22
CA SER A 479 12.00 -18.96 -15.69
C SER A 479 11.53 -18.05 -14.54
N VAL A 480 11.18 -18.62 -13.39
CA VAL A 480 11.00 -17.87 -12.15
C VAL A 480 12.38 -17.65 -11.53
N GLU A 481 12.90 -16.42 -11.67
CA GLU A 481 14.29 -16.07 -11.32
C GLU A 481 14.67 -16.50 -9.89
N GLU A 482 13.81 -16.26 -8.90
CA GLU A 482 14.04 -16.63 -7.49
C GLU A 482 14.16 -18.15 -7.30
N PHE A 483 13.27 -18.92 -7.93
CA PHE A 483 13.24 -20.37 -7.79
C PHE A 483 14.47 -21.01 -8.42
N GLY A 484 14.81 -20.62 -9.66
CA GLY A 484 15.98 -21.17 -10.32
C GLY A 484 17.29 -20.71 -9.67
N LYS A 485 17.42 -19.45 -9.21
CA LYS A 485 18.57 -19.02 -8.41
C LYS A 485 18.72 -19.87 -7.14
N GLN A 486 17.63 -20.11 -6.41
CA GLN A 486 17.67 -20.97 -5.22
C GLN A 486 18.08 -22.40 -5.55
N PHE A 487 17.55 -22.97 -6.64
CA PHE A 487 17.88 -24.33 -7.08
C PHE A 487 19.40 -24.50 -7.32
N PHE A 488 20.00 -23.62 -8.12
CA PHE A 488 21.44 -23.68 -8.41
C PHE A 488 22.30 -23.25 -7.22
N HIS A 489 21.78 -22.40 -6.34
CA HIS A 489 22.41 -22.07 -5.06
C HIS A 489 22.54 -23.29 -4.16
N ASP A 490 21.50 -24.10 -4.04
CA ASP A 490 21.52 -25.26 -3.16
C ASP A 490 22.52 -26.34 -3.62
N ILE A 491 22.79 -26.42 -4.93
CA ILE A 491 23.68 -27.43 -5.53
C ILE A 491 25.16 -27.03 -5.43
N GLU A 492 25.50 -25.77 -5.76
CA GLU A 492 26.90 -25.34 -5.91
C GLU A 492 27.22 -24.04 -5.16
N LYS A 493 26.30 -23.53 -4.34
CA LYS A 493 26.40 -22.22 -3.67
C LYS A 493 26.61 -21.06 -4.63
N ARG A 494 26.26 -21.22 -5.91
CA ARG A 494 26.27 -20.14 -6.90
C ARG A 494 25.11 -19.19 -6.64
N LYS A 495 25.30 -17.88 -6.81
CA LYS A 495 24.25 -16.86 -6.55
C LYS A 495 23.57 -16.34 -7.81
N ASP A 496 24.21 -16.52 -8.98
CA ASP A 496 23.73 -16.00 -10.27
C ASP A 496 23.67 -17.12 -11.33
N TYR A 497 22.84 -16.92 -12.36
CA TYR A 497 22.80 -17.81 -13.52
C TYR A 497 24.10 -17.70 -14.32
N SER A 498 24.74 -18.84 -14.59
CA SER A 498 25.82 -18.90 -15.59
C SER A 498 25.24 -18.79 -17.01
N SER A 499 26.09 -18.43 -17.97
CA SER A 499 25.72 -18.37 -19.40
C SER A 499 25.02 -19.65 -19.86
N ASP A 500 25.51 -20.81 -19.43
CA ASP A 500 24.97 -22.11 -19.84
C ASP A 500 23.54 -22.36 -19.34
N ILE A 501 23.19 -21.86 -18.14
CA ILE A 501 21.84 -21.98 -17.59
C ILE A 501 20.89 -21.10 -18.39
N LEU A 502 21.29 -19.86 -18.69
CA LEU A 502 20.48 -18.95 -19.52
C LEU A 502 20.28 -19.52 -20.92
N GLU A 503 21.34 -20.04 -21.54
CA GLU A 503 21.25 -20.73 -22.82
C GLU A 503 20.30 -21.91 -22.78
N GLY A 504 20.35 -22.72 -21.71
CA GLY A 504 19.43 -23.83 -21.53
C GLY A 504 17.97 -23.37 -21.42
N ILE A 505 17.68 -22.37 -20.58
CA ILE A 505 16.33 -21.81 -20.45
C ILE A 505 15.83 -21.32 -21.82
N ILE A 506 16.65 -20.55 -22.55
CA ILE A 506 16.32 -20.05 -23.89
C ILE A 506 16.05 -21.19 -24.88
N GLU A 507 16.89 -22.23 -24.88
CA GLU A 507 16.71 -23.42 -25.71
C GLU A 507 15.40 -24.15 -25.39
N GLY A 508 15.05 -24.26 -24.11
CA GLY A 508 13.77 -24.80 -23.65
C GLY A 508 12.57 -24.00 -24.19
N PHE A 509 12.65 -22.67 -24.16
CA PHE A 509 11.63 -21.79 -24.74
C PHE A 509 11.52 -21.94 -26.27
N ILE A 510 12.64 -22.00 -26.98
CA ILE A 510 12.67 -22.16 -28.45
C ILE A 510 12.02 -23.48 -28.85
N ASN A 511 12.45 -24.59 -28.22
CA ASN A 511 12.00 -25.94 -28.54
C ASN A 511 10.52 -26.19 -28.23
N ASN A 512 9.91 -25.39 -27.36
CA ASN A 512 8.51 -25.54 -26.96
C ASN A 512 7.62 -24.36 -27.39
N SER A 513 8.12 -23.47 -28.25
CA SER A 513 7.50 -22.17 -28.54
C SER A 513 6.04 -22.24 -29.02
N GLU A 514 5.61 -23.30 -29.70
CA GLU A 514 4.23 -23.45 -30.19
C GLU A 514 3.21 -23.84 -29.10
N ASN A 515 3.67 -24.41 -27.98
CA ASN A 515 2.81 -24.95 -26.92
C ASN A 515 2.78 -24.09 -25.65
N LEU A 516 3.35 -22.88 -25.70
CA LEU A 516 3.44 -21.99 -24.54
C LEU A 516 2.17 -21.16 -24.34
N GLN A 517 1.82 -20.96 -23.07
CA GLN A 517 0.82 -19.99 -22.67
C GLN A 517 1.43 -18.57 -22.63
N ALA A 518 0.59 -17.54 -22.77
CA ALA A 518 0.99 -16.14 -22.74
C ALA A 518 1.86 -15.77 -21.52
N ASN A 519 1.50 -16.28 -20.34
CA ASN A 519 2.25 -16.10 -19.09
C ASN A 519 3.71 -16.53 -19.19
N SER A 520 4.02 -17.58 -19.96
CA SER A 520 5.38 -18.06 -20.14
C SER A 520 6.24 -17.04 -20.90
N TYR A 521 5.67 -16.34 -21.89
CA TYR A 521 6.40 -15.29 -22.62
C TYR A 521 6.69 -14.05 -21.77
N PHE A 522 5.80 -13.68 -20.85
CA PHE A 522 6.10 -12.60 -19.92
C PHE A 522 7.24 -12.97 -18.96
N ARG A 523 7.26 -14.20 -18.44
CA ARG A 523 8.36 -14.70 -17.61
C ARG A 523 9.69 -14.73 -18.38
N PHE A 524 9.65 -15.05 -19.66
CA PHE A 524 10.85 -15.01 -20.51
C PHE A 524 11.54 -13.64 -20.49
N VAL A 525 10.77 -12.54 -20.46
CA VAL A 525 11.31 -11.17 -20.38
C VAL A 525 12.17 -10.97 -19.13
N GLU A 526 11.76 -11.50 -17.98
CA GLU A 526 12.51 -11.38 -16.72
C GLU A 526 13.89 -12.04 -16.82
N ILE A 527 14.00 -13.15 -17.57
CA ILE A 527 15.24 -13.90 -17.78
C ILE A 527 16.17 -13.19 -18.76
N VAL A 528 15.64 -12.67 -19.87
CA VAL A 528 16.47 -12.10 -20.95
C VAL A 528 16.74 -10.60 -20.79
N LYS A 529 16.17 -9.94 -19.78
CA LYS A 529 16.38 -8.51 -19.50
C LYS A 529 17.87 -8.13 -19.43
N ASP A 530 18.72 -9.04 -18.97
CA ASP A 530 20.15 -8.77 -18.81
C ASP A 530 20.97 -8.98 -20.07
N ILE A 531 20.40 -9.62 -21.10
CA ILE A 531 21.01 -9.83 -22.41
C ILE A 531 20.88 -8.58 -23.29
N ILE A 532 19.77 -7.84 -23.13
CA ILE A 532 19.50 -6.63 -23.92
C ILE A 532 20.26 -5.42 -23.37
N SER A 533 20.57 -4.47 -24.26
CA SER A 533 21.15 -3.19 -23.88
C SER A 533 20.16 -2.30 -23.14
N HIS A 534 20.67 -1.29 -22.43
CA HIS A 534 19.84 -0.29 -21.74
C HIS A 534 18.93 0.48 -22.71
N GLU A 535 19.40 0.79 -23.92
CA GLU A 535 18.60 1.50 -24.93
C GLU A 535 17.47 0.63 -25.48
N GLU A 536 17.73 -0.66 -25.70
CA GLU A 536 16.70 -1.63 -26.09
C GLU A 536 15.67 -1.82 -24.97
N ALA A 537 16.10 -1.87 -23.71
CA ALA A 537 15.21 -1.94 -22.56
C ALA A 537 14.29 -0.71 -22.48
N ILE A 538 14.81 0.50 -22.73
CA ILE A 538 13.99 1.73 -22.77
C ILE A 538 12.96 1.65 -23.89
N LYS A 539 13.35 1.26 -25.11
CA LYS A 539 12.43 1.13 -26.26
C LYS A 539 11.36 0.07 -26.01
N LEU A 540 11.74 -1.06 -25.45
CA LEU A 540 10.82 -2.16 -25.16
C LEU A 540 9.88 -1.82 -24.01
N LEU A 541 10.36 -1.12 -22.98
CA LEU A 541 9.53 -0.58 -21.91
C LEU A 541 8.51 0.42 -22.46
N ASP A 542 8.95 1.36 -23.30
CA ASP A 542 8.08 2.35 -23.94
C ASP A 542 6.95 1.68 -24.73
N PHE A 543 7.30 0.72 -25.59
CA PHE A 543 6.34 -0.11 -26.34
C PHE A 543 5.39 -0.89 -25.42
N ALA A 544 5.92 -1.53 -24.37
CA ALA A 544 5.11 -2.31 -23.44
C ALA A 544 4.11 -1.43 -22.67
N LEU A 545 4.54 -0.23 -22.26
CA LEU A 545 3.68 0.76 -21.62
C LEU A 545 2.60 1.28 -22.59
N GLU A 546 2.93 1.57 -23.85
CA GLU A 546 1.92 1.98 -24.85
C GLU A 546 0.82 0.94 -24.98
N ARG A 547 1.18 -0.34 -25.08
CA ARG A 547 0.23 -1.45 -25.14
C ARG A 547 -0.58 -1.61 -23.86
N PHE A 548 0.00 -1.28 -22.71
CA PHE A 548 -0.68 -1.36 -21.42
C PHE A 548 -1.70 -0.22 -21.26
N GLU A 549 -1.32 0.98 -21.68
CA GLU A 549 -2.14 2.20 -21.59
C GLU A 549 -3.40 2.18 -22.46
N ILE A 550 -3.46 1.34 -23.50
CA ILE A 550 -4.67 1.13 -24.32
C ILE A 550 -5.89 0.80 -23.44
N HIS A 551 -5.67 0.11 -22.33
CA HIS A 551 -6.73 -0.35 -21.43
C HIS A 551 -6.96 0.59 -20.22
N ILE A 552 -6.21 1.70 -20.13
CA ILE A 552 -6.30 2.68 -19.04
C ILE A 552 -7.10 3.90 -19.49
N ASN A 553 -8.12 4.29 -18.71
CA ASN A 553 -8.86 5.53 -18.96
C ASN A 553 -7.90 6.73 -18.94
N LYS A 554 -7.97 7.62 -19.94
CA LYS A 554 -7.09 8.80 -20.07
C LYS A 554 -7.09 9.71 -18.84
N GLU A 555 -8.21 9.77 -18.11
CA GLU A 555 -8.39 10.58 -16.89
C GLU A 555 -8.07 9.82 -15.59
N PHE A 556 -7.70 8.54 -15.67
CA PHE A 556 -7.30 7.72 -14.52
C PHE A 556 -6.06 8.31 -13.83
N ALA A 557 -6.01 8.17 -12.50
CA ALA A 557 -4.96 8.72 -11.64
C ALA A 557 -4.84 10.25 -11.80
N ASP A 558 -3.64 10.71 -12.14
CA ASP A 558 -3.34 12.12 -12.45
C ASP A 558 -3.49 12.43 -13.97
N GLY A 559 -4.04 11.51 -14.76
CA GLY A 559 -4.25 11.66 -16.20
C GLY A 559 -3.03 11.33 -17.05
N GLN A 560 -3.07 11.62 -18.36
CA GLN A 560 -1.91 11.45 -19.24
C GLN A 560 -0.80 12.47 -18.92
N TRP A 561 0.44 12.14 -19.31
CA TRP A 561 1.58 13.03 -19.13
C TRP A 561 1.29 14.43 -19.70
N SER A 562 1.56 15.45 -18.89
CA SER A 562 1.28 16.84 -19.23
C SER A 562 2.21 17.79 -18.45
N LYS A 563 2.28 19.06 -18.85
CA LYS A 563 3.29 20.01 -18.36
C LYS A 563 3.28 20.20 -16.84
N TRP A 564 2.12 20.12 -16.18
CA TRP A 564 2.00 20.31 -14.73
C TRP A 564 2.58 19.14 -13.91
N LEU A 565 2.74 17.97 -14.53
CA LEU A 565 3.37 16.79 -13.94
C LEU A 565 4.90 16.85 -13.98
N THR A 566 5.48 17.84 -14.66
CA THR A 566 6.93 18.02 -14.76
C THR A 566 7.48 18.59 -13.46
N PRO A 567 8.23 17.80 -12.66
CA PRO A 567 8.85 18.31 -11.45
C PRO A 567 10.09 19.18 -11.78
N PRO A 568 10.62 19.93 -10.81
CA PRO A 568 11.88 20.66 -10.99
C PRO A 568 13.04 19.74 -11.41
N ASN A 569 13.89 20.24 -12.32
CA ASN A 569 15.09 19.53 -12.77
C ASN A 569 16.14 19.41 -11.65
N ASN A 570 16.20 20.39 -10.75
CA ASN A 570 17.09 20.35 -9.59
C ASN A 570 16.52 19.38 -8.53
N ILE A 571 17.30 18.37 -8.18
CA ILE A 571 16.87 17.35 -7.21
C ILE A 571 16.58 17.91 -5.82
N ILE A 572 17.28 18.97 -5.39
CA ILE A 572 17.06 19.60 -4.08
C ILE A 572 15.70 20.30 -4.08
N ASP A 573 15.35 20.99 -5.17
CA ASP A 573 14.04 21.61 -5.32
C ASP A 573 12.93 20.55 -5.36
N ALA A 574 13.17 19.41 -6.02
CA ALA A 574 12.21 18.32 -6.06
C ALA A 574 12.04 17.62 -4.70
N TYR A 575 13.14 17.34 -4.00
CA TYR A 575 13.14 16.75 -2.66
C TYR A 575 12.41 17.65 -1.66
N THR A 576 12.68 18.95 -1.70
CA THR A 576 12.00 19.92 -0.82
C THR A 576 10.55 20.16 -1.24
N GLY A 577 10.17 19.94 -2.51
CA GLY A 577 8.78 19.96 -2.96
C GLY A 577 7.91 18.88 -2.30
N LEU A 578 8.46 17.68 -2.08
CA LEU A 578 7.80 16.61 -1.32
C LEU A 578 7.51 17.05 0.13
N ILE A 579 8.49 17.67 0.80
CA ILE A 579 8.36 18.17 2.17
C ILE A 579 7.40 19.37 2.23
N TRP A 580 7.50 20.29 1.27
CA TRP A 580 6.68 21.49 1.17
C TRP A 580 5.19 21.17 1.03
N SER A 581 4.85 20.21 0.16
CA SER A 581 3.47 19.72 0.04
C SER A 581 3.00 19.02 1.32
N ALA A 582 3.87 18.27 2.00
CA ALA A 582 3.55 17.59 3.26
C ALA A 582 3.21 18.58 4.39
N LEU A 583 3.91 19.72 4.46
CA LEU A 583 3.61 20.81 5.40
C LEU A 583 2.21 21.41 5.16
N GLY A 584 1.70 21.28 3.94
CA GLY A 584 0.36 21.73 3.51
C GLY A 584 -0.69 20.63 3.49
N SER A 585 -0.39 19.44 4.02
CA SER A 585 -1.33 18.33 4.05
C SER A 585 -2.58 18.67 4.89
N PRO A 586 -3.79 18.25 4.51
CA PRO A 586 -4.97 18.35 5.39
C PRO A 586 -4.83 17.50 6.65
N VAL A 587 -3.99 16.45 6.63
CA VAL A 587 -3.77 15.54 7.76
C VAL A 587 -2.73 16.11 8.72
N ALA A 588 -3.14 16.38 9.97
CA ALA A 588 -2.27 17.00 10.98
C ALA A 588 -1.00 16.19 11.28
N LYS A 589 -1.11 14.85 11.31
CA LYS A 589 0.02 13.93 11.50
C LYS A 589 1.12 14.17 10.46
N VAL A 590 0.76 14.25 9.18
CA VAL A 590 1.69 14.46 8.06
C VAL A 590 2.40 15.81 8.18
N ARG A 591 1.67 16.88 8.54
CA ARG A 591 2.27 18.21 8.75
C ARG A 591 3.34 18.19 9.85
N TRP A 592 3.06 17.52 10.97
CA TRP A 592 4.03 17.39 12.06
C TRP A 592 5.24 16.53 11.67
N GLN A 593 5.05 15.44 10.94
CA GLN A 593 6.16 14.66 10.38
C GLN A 593 7.06 15.54 9.49
N ALA A 594 6.47 16.39 8.66
CA ALA A 594 7.21 17.32 7.82
C ALA A 594 7.97 18.38 8.65
N VAL A 595 7.38 18.93 9.71
CA VAL A 595 8.08 19.83 10.66
C VAL A 595 9.32 19.15 11.25
N HIS A 596 9.19 17.91 11.71
CA HIS A 596 10.33 17.15 12.23
C HIS A 596 11.36 16.84 11.15
N SER A 597 10.93 16.64 9.89
CA SER A 597 11.84 16.46 8.76
C SER A 597 12.67 17.73 8.50
N VAL A 598 12.03 18.90 8.47
CA VAL A 598 12.73 20.20 8.35
C VAL A 598 13.71 20.41 9.51
N ARG A 599 13.29 20.11 10.73
CA ARG A 599 14.16 20.25 11.91
C ARG A 599 15.41 19.35 11.79
N LYS A 600 15.27 18.11 11.33
CA LYS A 600 16.41 17.21 11.09
C LYS A 600 17.33 17.71 9.97
N LEU A 601 16.80 18.30 8.90
CA LEU A 601 17.61 18.95 7.87
C LEU A 601 18.49 20.04 8.49
N CYS A 602 17.92 20.86 9.37
CA CYS A 602 18.67 21.91 10.06
C CYS A 602 19.74 21.35 11.01
N GLU A 603 19.39 20.37 11.84
CA GLU A 603 20.29 19.72 12.80
C GLU A 603 21.49 19.02 12.12
N MET A 604 21.30 18.55 10.88
CA MET A 604 22.37 17.94 10.07
C MET A 604 23.05 18.91 9.11
N ASN A 605 22.81 20.21 9.24
CA ASN A 605 23.39 21.30 8.44
C ASN A 605 23.14 21.18 6.92
N CYS A 606 21.94 20.78 6.51
CA CYS A 606 21.52 20.67 5.11
C CYS A 606 21.11 22.04 4.54
N SER A 607 22.06 22.98 4.45
CA SER A 607 21.76 24.39 4.14
C SER A 607 21.13 24.62 2.76
N LYS A 608 21.43 23.76 1.76
CA LYS A 608 20.87 23.88 0.41
C LYS A 608 19.37 23.54 0.39
N GLU A 609 18.99 22.49 1.11
CA GLU A 609 17.61 22.07 1.30
C GLU A 609 16.83 23.13 2.09
N VAL A 610 17.41 23.69 3.17
CA VAL A 610 16.79 24.79 3.92
C VAL A 610 16.55 26.00 3.02
N SER A 611 17.54 26.37 2.19
CA SER A 611 17.38 27.46 1.22
C SER A 611 16.28 27.18 0.20
N ALA A 612 16.16 25.94 -0.29
CA ALA A 612 15.12 25.56 -1.24
C ALA A 612 13.71 25.57 -0.60
N LEU A 613 13.57 25.17 0.67
CA LEU A 613 12.30 25.30 1.41
C LEU A 613 11.87 26.76 1.58
N VAL A 614 12.81 27.66 1.88
CA VAL A 614 12.52 29.10 1.94
C VAL A 614 12.06 29.62 0.57
N LYS A 615 12.66 29.16 -0.53
CA LYS A 615 12.20 29.51 -1.89
C LYS A 615 10.81 28.94 -2.22
N TRP A 616 10.49 27.74 -1.75
CA TRP A 616 9.14 27.17 -1.91
C TRP A 616 8.07 28.01 -1.22
N MET A 617 8.40 28.58 -0.06
CA MET A 617 7.52 29.47 0.67
C MET A 617 7.07 30.71 -0.14
N ASP A 618 7.90 31.19 -1.06
CA ASP A 618 7.59 32.33 -1.94
C ASP A 618 6.72 31.94 -3.16
N LYS A 619 6.64 30.65 -3.53
CA LYS A 619 5.94 30.20 -4.75
C LYS A 619 4.43 30.04 -4.57
N GLU A 620 3.95 29.88 -3.34
CA GLU A 620 2.54 29.68 -2.98
C GLU A 620 1.81 28.48 -3.63
N THR A 621 2.53 27.63 -4.36
CA THR A 621 2.02 26.45 -5.06
C THR A 621 2.72 25.18 -4.58
N GLN A 622 2.14 24.02 -4.91
CA GLN A 622 2.76 22.70 -4.73
C GLN A 622 3.24 22.07 -6.04
N ASP A 623 3.06 22.74 -7.19
CA ASP A 623 3.42 22.28 -8.53
C ASP A 623 3.09 20.79 -8.76
N ALA A 624 4.05 20.01 -9.27
CA ALA A 624 3.88 18.58 -9.54
C ALA A 624 3.70 17.72 -8.26
N PHE A 625 3.83 18.27 -7.05
CA PHE A 625 3.81 17.49 -5.80
C PHE A 625 2.43 17.28 -5.21
N GLY A 626 1.39 17.91 -5.77
CA GLY A 626 0.01 17.62 -5.36
C GLY A 626 -0.92 17.45 -6.54
N ASN A 627 -2.10 16.91 -6.28
CA ASN A 627 -3.09 16.67 -7.32
C ASN A 627 -3.77 17.99 -7.74
N ILE A 628 -3.87 18.24 -9.05
CA ILE A 628 -4.45 19.47 -9.60
C ILE A 628 -5.94 19.68 -9.26
N LYS A 629 -6.66 18.58 -8.95
CA LYS A 629 -8.08 18.61 -8.57
C LYS A 629 -8.26 18.96 -7.08
N PHE A 630 -7.19 18.96 -6.28
CA PHE A 630 -7.25 19.19 -4.84
C PHE A 630 -6.73 20.58 -4.47
N PRO A 631 -7.41 21.31 -3.56
CA PRO A 631 -6.93 22.62 -3.11
C PRO A 631 -5.64 22.48 -2.30
N PHE A 632 -4.65 23.33 -2.59
CA PHE A 632 -3.42 23.38 -1.81
C PHE A 632 -3.55 24.32 -0.61
N TYR A 633 -3.22 23.85 0.59
CA TYR A 633 -3.29 24.65 1.82
C TYR A 633 -1.98 25.41 2.05
N ASN A 634 -1.69 26.41 1.19
CA ASN A 634 -0.45 27.19 1.26
C ASN A 634 -0.18 27.81 2.65
N LEU A 635 -1.22 28.36 3.31
CA LEU A 635 -1.07 28.93 4.65
C LEU A 635 -0.64 27.88 5.70
N HIS A 636 -1.04 26.62 5.54
CA HIS A 636 -0.51 25.54 6.38
C HIS A 636 0.96 25.28 6.09
N SER A 637 1.37 25.16 4.81
CA SER A 637 2.77 24.97 4.47
C SER A 637 3.67 26.07 5.04
N ARG A 638 3.25 27.34 4.89
CA ARG A 638 3.97 28.52 5.43
C ARG A 638 4.03 28.49 6.96
N LEU A 639 2.89 28.29 7.62
CA LEU A 639 2.82 28.26 9.09
C LEU A 639 3.70 27.15 9.68
N TYR A 640 3.56 25.92 9.18
CA TYR A 640 4.29 24.78 9.73
C TYR A 640 5.78 24.86 9.41
N LEU A 641 6.18 25.41 8.26
CA LEU A 641 7.59 25.69 7.98
C LEU A 641 8.17 26.70 8.99
N LEU A 642 7.45 27.78 9.28
CA LEU A 642 7.87 28.78 10.25
C LEU A 642 7.87 28.26 11.70
N ILE A 643 6.98 27.34 12.06
CA ILE A 643 7.04 26.63 13.35
C ILE A 643 8.35 25.86 13.46
N ALA A 644 8.72 25.11 12.40
CA ALA A 644 9.97 24.37 12.38
C ALA A 644 11.18 25.31 12.53
N PHE A 645 11.21 26.41 11.77
CA PHE A 645 12.29 27.39 11.84
C PHE A 645 12.33 28.15 13.17
N SER A 646 11.19 28.52 13.76
CA SER A 646 11.16 29.14 15.10
C SER A 646 11.80 28.22 16.12
N ARG A 647 11.43 26.92 16.13
CA ARG A 647 12.05 25.96 17.05
C ARG A 647 13.55 25.78 16.81
N VAL A 648 13.96 25.68 15.55
CA VAL A 648 15.38 25.56 15.15
C VAL A 648 16.17 26.80 15.55
N SER A 649 15.61 28.00 15.39
CA SER A 649 16.32 29.27 15.66
C SER A 649 16.77 29.44 17.12
N ILE A 650 16.15 28.73 18.06
CA ILE A 650 16.54 28.71 19.47
C ILE A 650 17.91 28.04 19.65
N ASP A 651 18.11 26.90 18.99
CA ASP A 651 19.27 26.03 19.21
C ASP A 651 20.35 26.19 18.11
N LEU A 652 19.93 26.52 16.88
CA LEU A 652 20.76 26.58 15.67
C LEU A 652 20.42 27.79 14.77
N PRO A 653 20.48 29.05 15.26
CA PRO A 653 20.14 30.23 14.46
C PRO A 653 21.05 30.45 13.23
N GLU A 654 22.28 29.92 13.22
CA GLU A 654 23.26 30.12 12.15
C GLU A 654 22.79 29.63 10.78
N ILE A 655 22.01 28.55 10.72
CA ILE A 655 21.53 27.98 9.45
C ILE A 655 20.42 28.83 8.83
N LEU A 656 19.75 29.66 9.65
CA LEU A 656 18.64 30.52 9.24
C LEU A 656 19.09 31.96 8.97
N LEU A 657 20.28 32.35 9.46
CA LEU A 657 20.86 33.68 9.27
C LEU A 657 20.87 34.15 7.79
N PRO A 658 21.21 33.32 6.78
CA PRO A 658 21.17 33.74 5.37
C PRO A 658 19.78 34.15 4.88
N HIS A 659 18.73 33.73 5.57
CA HIS A 659 17.33 33.97 5.21
C HIS A 659 16.64 34.98 6.14
N ALA A 660 17.37 35.61 7.06
CA ALA A 660 16.82 36.47 8.11
C ALA A 660 15.95 37.62 7.56
N ASN A 661 16.33 38.19 6.41
CA ASN A 661 15.55 39.22 5.72
C ASN A 661 14.19 38.73 5.20
N VAL A 662 14.08 37.46 4.81
CA VAL A 662 12.81 36.86 4.38
C VAL A 662 11.86 36.77 5.58
N PHE A 663 12.35 36.27 6.71
CA PHE A 663 11.55 36.18 7.93
C PHE A 663 11.12 37.55 8.46
N MET A 664 12.00 38.56 8.40
CA MET A 664 11.66 39.94 8.75
C MET A 664 10.52 40.48 7.88
N LYS A 665 10.57 40.25 6.56
CA LYS A 665 9.50 40.67 5.64
C LYS A 665 8.18 39.99 5.97
N ILE A 666 8.21 38.69 6.26
CA ILE A 666 7.01 37.92 6.64
C ILE A 666 6.41 38.45 7.96
N ALA A 667 7.25 38.77 8.94
CA ALA A 667 6.79 39.29 10.23
C ALA A 667 6.09 40.66 10.11
N LEU A 668 6.65 41.56 9.29
CA LEU A 668 6.25 42.98 9.29
C LEU A 668 5.36 43.41 8.11
N ASN A 669 5.51 42.79 6.94
CA ASN A 669 5.01 43.35 5.67
C ASN A 669 4.13 42.38 4.85
N ASP A 670 3.84 41.20 5.37
CA ASP A 670 3.09 40.15 4.65
C ASP A 670 1.62 40.10 5.09
N ILE A 671 0.89 39.07 4.67
CA ILE A 671 -0.50 38.82 5.06
C ILE A 671 -0.64 38.91 6.59
N PRO A 672 -1.62 39.66 7.13
CA PRO A 672 -1.83 39.82 8.57
C PRO A 672 -2.36 38.53 9.19
N HIS A 673 -1.46 37.56 9.37
CA HIS A 673 -1.74 36.24 9.92
C HIS A 673 -0.97 36.06 11.23
N VAL A 674 -1.69 36.19 12.34
CA VAL A 674 -1.15 36.21 13.72
C VAL A 674 -0.07 35.16 13.97
N LEU A 675 -0.32 33.89 13.66
CA LEU A 675 0.67 32.82 13.91
C LEU A 675 1.90 32.88 12.98
N ILE A 676 1.72 33.18 11.71
CA ILE A 676 2.81 33.30 10.73
C ILE A 676 3.72 34.47 11.14
N GLN A 677 3.14 35.63 11.44
CA GLN A 677 3.89 36.80 11.90
C GLN A 677 4.61 36.54 13.22
N LYS A 678 3.95 35.83 14.16
CA LYS A 678 4.56 35.44 15.44
C LYS A 678 5.80 34.60 15.23
N PHE A 679 5.70 33.47 14.53
CA PHE A 679 6.83 32.56 14.35
C PHE A 679 7.94 33.20 13.51
N ALA A 680 7.60 34.01 12.49
CA ALA A 680 8.59 34.76 11.74
C ALA A 680 9.34 35.79 12.61
N SER A 681 8.62 36.53 13.48
CA SER A 681 9.25 37.48 14.42
C SER A 681 10.16 36.77 15.41
N GLU A 682 9.71 35.65 15.99
CA GLU A 682 10.53 34.83 16.91
C GLU A 682 11.84 34.37 16.25
N VAL A 683 11.80 33.89 15.00
CA VAL A 683 13.01 33.51 14.26
C VAL A 683 13.99 34.68 14.16
N VAL A 684 13.50 35.87 13.80
CA VAL A 684 14.34 37.06 13.63
C VAL A 684 14.93 37.51 14.98
N LEU A 685 14.14 37.52 16.04
CA LEU A 685 14.58 37.90 17.38
C LEU A 685 15.60 36.91 17.95
N ASN A 686 15.44 35.61 17.69
CA ASN A 686 16.41 34.58 18.10
C ASN A 686 17.73 34.71 17.32
N ILE A 687 17.66 35.02 16.02
CA ILE A 687 18.84 35.31 15.21
C ILE A 687 19.57 36.54 15.76
N GLU A 688 18.87 37.65 16.01
CA GLU A 688 19.46 38.87 16.58
C GLU A 688 20.08 38.61 17.96
N SER A 689 19.43 37.81 18.80
CA SER A 689 19.94 37.46 20.13
C SER A 689 21.29 36.73 20.07
N LYS A 690 21.55 35.94 19.03
CA LYS A 690 22.81 35.22 18.85
C LYS A 690 23.83 35.98 18.01
N PHE A 691 23.35 36.79 17.06
CA PHE A 691 24.13 37.61 16.14
C PHE A 691 23.69 39.07 16.26
N PRO A 692 24.14 39.81 17.30
CA PRO A 692 23.72 41.19 17.50
C PRO A 692 24.14 42.09 16.34
N LYS A 693 23.33 43.14 16.10
CA LYS A 693 23.47 44.10 14.99
C LYS A 693 23.18 43.50 13.61
N THR A 694 22.42 42.41 13.54
CA THR A 694 21.92 41.90 12.25
C THR A 694 20.83 42.83 11.72
N PHE A 695 20.01 43.40 12.61
CA PHE A 695 18.95 44.37 12.28
C PHE A 695 19.13 45.71 13.00
N SER A 696 18.47 46.76 12.51
CA SER A 696 18.46 48.07 13.17
C SER A 696 17.48 48.11 14.35
N ASP A 697 17.74 48.97 15.34
CA ASP A 697 16.90 49.10 16.54
C ASP A 697 15.43 49.40 16.21
N ASN A 698 15.17 50.20 15.18
CA ASN A 698 13.81 50.50 14.71
C ASN A 698 13.08 49.24 14.22
N VAL A 699 13.77 48.38 13.46
CA VAL A 699 13.21 47.10 13.00
C VAL A 699 12.94 46.18 14.20
N LEU A 700 13.87 46.11 15.16
CA LEU A 700 13.72 45.29 16.36
C LEU A 700 12.55 45.74 17.25
N HIS A 701 12.33 47.05 17.39
CA HIS A 701 11.14 47.58 18.07
C HIS A 701 9.86 47.11 17.39
N LYS A 702 9.75 47.29 16.07
CA LYS A 702 8.57 46.82 15.31
C LYS A 702 8.34 45.32 15.44
N LEU A 703 9.40 44.51 15.45
CA LEU A 703 9.31 43.06 15.60
C LEU A 703 8.81 42.65 17.00
N LYS A 704 9.22 43.35 18.06
CA LYS A 704 8.72 43.14 19.42
C LYS A 704 7.25 43.54 19.56
N ASP A 705 6.79 44.50 18.76
CA ASP A 705 5.39 44.94 18.73
C ASP A 705 4.47 44.03 17.88
N VAL A 706 5.01 43.04 17.16
CA VAL A 706 4.21 42.08 16.38
C VAL A 706 3.26 41.32 17.31
N ASN A 707 1.96 41.35 16.98
CA ASN A 707 0.88 40.76 17.77
C ASN A 707 0.74 41.31 19.21
N VAL A 708 1.31 42.49 19.49
CA VAL A 708 1.14 43.19 20.77
C VAL A 708 0.16 44.34 20.57
N SER A 709 -0.89 44.37 21.38
CA SER A 709 -1.86 45.47 21.36
C SER A 709 -1.21 46.75 21.89
N GLN A 710 -1.26 47.82 21.08
CA GLN A 710 -0.84 49.16 21.47
C GLN A 710 -1.97 49.95 22.14
N LEU A 711 -3.14 49.33 22.32
CA LEU A 711 -4.30 49.93 22.98
C LEU A 711 -4.22 49.76 24.50
N PRO A 712 -4.71 50.72 25.29
CA PRO A 712 -4.74 50.61 26.74
C PRO A 712 -5.62 49.45 27.22
N ILE A 713 -5.18 48.73 28.25
CA ILE A 713 -5.94 47.63 28.85
C ILE A 713 -7.16 48.19 29.58
N LYS A 714 -8.36 47.71 29.24
CA LYS A 714 -9.60 48.00 29.96
C LYS A 714 -9.99 46.82 30.85
N ASN A 715 -9.88 46.98 32.16
CA ASN A 715 -10.34 45.98 33.14
C ASN A 715 -11.86 46.08 33.32
N SER A 716 -12.63 45.11 32.83
CA SER A 716 -14.08 45.03 33.10
C SER A 716 -14.34 44.01 34.21
N LYS A 717 -14.97 44.44 35.31
CA LYS A 717 -15.31 43.56 36.44
C LYS A 717 -16.62 42.78 36.23
N ASP A 718 -17.43 43.16 35.24
CA ASP A 718 -18.75 42.57 34.99
C ASP A 718 -18.86 42.05 33.55
N VAL A 719 -18.78 40.73 33.39
CA VAL A 719 -19.12 40.04 32.12
C VAL A 719 -20.63 40.18 31.81
N ALA A 720 -21.44 40.57 32.80
CA ALA A 720 -22.90 40.64 32.71
C ALA A 720 -23.44 41.90 32.01
N ASN A 721 -22.64 42.98 31.94
CA ASN A 721 -23.03 44.21 31.25
C ASN A 721 -22.29 44.30 29.91
N ARG A 722 -22.69 43.47 28.94
CA ARG A 722 -22.34 43.69 27.52
C ARG A 722 -22.85 45.07 27.11
N GLN A 723 -21.99 46.08 27.17
CA GLN A 723 -22.31 47.38 26.60
C GLN A 723 -22.48 47.20 25.10
N TYR A 724 -23.52 47.81 24.55
CA TYR A 724 -23.81 47.87 23.12
C TYR A 724 -22.53 47.95 22.28
N ASN A 725 -22.22 46.89 21.54
CA ASN A 725 -21.10 46.89 20.61
C ASN A 725 -21.61 47.42 19.25
N PRO A 726 -21.06 48.53 18.71
CA PRO A 726 -21.43 49.06 17.41
C PRO A 726 -21.37 48.00 16.29
N PHE A 727 -20.48 47.01 16.41
CA PHE A 727 -20.35 45.91 15.45
C PHE A 727 -21.56 44.97 15.41
N ASP A 728 -22.32 44.83 16.49
CA ASP A 728 -23.53 43.98 16.53
C ASP A 728 -24.76 44.65 15.89
N SER A 729 -24.69 45.96 15.63
CA SER A 729 -25.79 46.76 15.06
C SER A 729 -25.69 47.03 13.56
N GLY A 730 -24.60 46.60 12.91
CA GLY A 730 -24.40 46.79 11.47
C GLY A 730 -25.28 45.87 10.61
N GLU A 731 -25.57 46.27 9.37
CA GLU A 731 -26.31 45.46 8.39
C GLU A 731 -25.74 44.03 8.31
N SER A 732 -26.63 43.04 8.35
CA SER A 732 -26.26 41.64 8.15
C SER A 732 -25.82 41.45 6.70
N PHE A 733 -24.68 40.77 6.50
CA PHE A 733 -24.09 40.55 5.19
C PHE A 733 -24.82 39.44 4.41
N GLY A 734 -26.11 39.61 4.11
CA GLY A 734 -26.87 38.76 3.17
C GLY A 734 -26.91 37.25 3.49
N LYS A 735 -27.16 36.41 2.47
CA LYS A 735 -27.13 34.94 2.59
C LYS A 735 -25.69 34.44 2.69
N ARG A 736 -25.41 33.61 3.71
CA ARG A 736 -24.13 32.91 3.92
C ARG A 736 -23.69 32.16 2.66
N LYS A 737 -22.44 32.35 2.26
CA LYS A 737 -21.74 31.80 1.10
C LYS A 737 -20.69 30.76 1.48
N PHE A 738 -20.32 30.68 2.76
CA PHE A 738 -19.35 29.70 3.26
C PHE A 738 -19.94 28.87 4.41
N TYR A 739 -19.72 27.57 4.35
CA TYR A 739 -20.16 26.59 5.33
C TYR A 739 -19.13 26.49 6.44
N ILE A 740 -19.58 26.78 7.67
CA ILE A 740 -18.79 26.59 8.88
C ILE A 740 -19.50 25.50 9.70
N GLU A 741 -18.77 24.42 9.97
CA GLU A 741 -19.25 23.25 10.72
C GLU A 741 -19.58 23.64 12.17
N MET A 742 -20.57 22.98 12.80
CA MET A 742 -21.17 23.45 14.05
C MET A 742 -20.21 23.49 15.24
N ASP A 743 -19.19 22.63 15.26
CA ASP A 743 -18.20 22.61 16.33
C ASP A 743 -17.21 23.77 16.21
N PHE A 744 -16.97 24.29 15.00
CA PHE A 744 -15.98 25.35 14.79
C PHE A 744 -16.32 26.66 15.54
N PRO A 745 -17.55 27.21 15.47
CA PRO A 745 -17.92 28.37 16.28
C PRO A 745 -17.81 28.13 17.79
N LYS A 746 -18.16 26.91 18.24
CA LYS A 746 -18.14 26.55 19.66
C LYS A 746 -16.72 26.52 20.23
N TYR A 747 -15.79 25.86 19.54
CA TYR A 747 -14.43 25.66 20.05
C TYR A 747 -13.46 26.78 19.67
N TRP A 748 -13.63 27.43 18.52
CA TRP A 748 -12.70 28.45 18.04
C TRP A 748 -13.21 29.88 18.22
N PHE A 749 -14.45 30.18 17.79
CA PHE A 749 -14.96 31.56 17.80
C PHE A 749 -15.40 32.06 19.17
N ASN A 750 -15.75 31.17 20.11
CA ASN A 750 -16.14 31.55 21.46
C ASN A 750 -15.04 32.34 22.20
N SER A 751 -13.78 31.96 22.02
CA SER A 751 -12.65 32.70 22.60
C SER A 751 -12.50 34.10 22.01
N LEU A 752 -12.68 34.25 20.69
CA LEU A 752 -12.68 35.55 20.02
C LEU A 752 -13.86 36.42 20.48
N SER A 753 -15.04 35.83 20.62
CA SER A 753 -16.25 36.50 21.11
C SER A 753 -16.05 37.10 22.50
N ARG A 754 -15.39 36.34 23.39
CA ARG A 754 -15.07 36.79 24.75
C ARG A 754 -14.02 37.90 24.78
N ILE A 755 -12.98 37.80 23.96
CA ILE A 755 -11.86 38.76 23.97
C ILE A 755 -12.27 40.10 23.37
N PHE A 756 -13.01 40.09 22.26
CA PHE A 756 -13.40 41.31 21.54
C PHE A 756 -14.80 41.83 21.89
N ASP A 757 -15.53 41.12 22.75
CA ASP A 757 -16.92 41.41 23.13
C ASP A 757 -17.86 41.57 21.92
N ILE A 758 -17.73 40.68 20.93
CA ILE A 758 -18.51 40.65 19.69
C ILE A 758 -19.34 39.35 19.67
N SER A 759 -20.57 39.39 19.16
CA SER A 759 -21.39 38.18 19.05
C SER A 759 -20.75 37.11 18.12
N ILE A 760 -20.97 35.82 18.42
CA ILE A 760 -20.46 34.70 17.60
C ILE A 760 -20.96 34.80 16.16
N ASN A 761 -22.22 35.20 15.95
CA ASN A 761 -22.78 35.40 14.62
C ASN A 761 -22.03 36.47 13.84
N LYS A 762 -21.63 37.57 14.50
CA LYS A 762 -20.84 38.61 13.83
C LYS A 762 -19.42 38.15 13.52
N ILE A 763 -18.80 37.33 14.38
CA ILE A 763 -17.51 36.71 14.08
C ILE A 763 -17.61 35.80 12.86
N ILE A 764 -18.67 35.00 12.75
CA ILE A 764 -18.93 34.16 11.56
C ILE A 764 -18.98 35.02 10.30
N GLU A 765 -19.73 36.13 10.32
CA GLU A 765 -19.82 37.07 9.18
C GLU A 765 -18.44 37.67 8.82
N LEU A 766 -17.65 38.08 9.81
CA LEU A 766 -16.31 38.63 9.60
C LEU A 766 -15.35 37.60 9.01
N VAL A 767 -15.37 36.36 9.53
CA VAL A 767 -14.54 35.26 9.02
C VAL A 767 -14.94 34.93 7.58
N GLU A 768 -16.24 34.84 7.29
CA GLU A 768 -16.72 34.61 5.92
C GLU A 768 -16.27 35.72 4.97
N LYS A 769 -16.31 36.98 5.40
CA LYS A 769 -15.80 38.12 4.63
C LYS A 769 -14.30 37.97 4.35
N VAL A 770 -13.49 37.64 5.34
CA VAL A 770 -12.04 37.42 5.16
C VAL A 770 -11.79 36.29 4.15
N ILE A 771 -12.47 35.15 4.30
CA ILE A 771 -12.34 33.98 3.41
C ILE A 771 -12.70 34.33 1.96
N THR A 772 -13.83 35.01 1.76
CA THR A 772 -14.37 35.27 0.42
C THR A 772 -13.78 36.51 -0.25
N SER A 773 -13.44 37.55 0.51
CA SER A 773 -13.02 38.86 -0.01
C SER A 773 -11.51 39.01 0.01
N ASP A 774 -10.87 38.70 1.14
CA ASP A 774 -9.43 38.90 1.32
C ASP A 774 -8.66 37.71 0.75
N TRP A 775 -9.06 36.48 1.09
CA TRP A 775 -8.42 35.26 0.60
C TRP A 775 -8.96 34.80 -0.76
N LYS A 776 -10.08 35.38 -1.21
CA LYS A 776 -10.71 35.09 -2.51
C LYS A 776 -11.02 33.60 -2.73
N ILE A 777 -11.31 32.87 -1.65
CA ILE A 777 -11.71 31.47 -1.72
C ILE A 777 -13.12 31.41 -2.32
N LYS A 778 -13.25 30.67 -3.43
CA LYS A 778 -14.50 30.50 -4.18
C LYS A 778 -15.29 29.26 -3.78
N ASP A 779 -14.66 28.35 -3.05
CA ASP A 779 -15.30 27.17 -2.50
C ASP A 779 -16.32 27.57 -1.41
N ASP A 780 -17.39 26.81 -1.26
CA ASP A 780 -18.41 27.06 -0.24
C ASP A 780 -18.06 26.45 1.12
N GLY A 781 -16.88 25.84 1.29
CA GLY A 781 -16.40 25.27 2.54
C GLY A 781 -17.13 23.99 2.95
N SER A 782 -18.06 23.50 2.13
CA SER A 782 -18.85 22.33 2.47
C SER A 782 -18.05 21.05 2.22
N TYR A 783 -18.04 20.17 3.22
CA TYR A 783 -17.40 18.85 3.12
C TYR A 783 -17.95 18.01 1.93
N LYS A 784 -19.16 18.33 1.43
CA LYS A 784 -19.78 17.65 0.29
C LYS A 784 -19.18 18.03 -1.06
N ARG A 785 -18.63 19.25 -1.16
CA ARG A 785 -17.99 19.76 -2.39
C ARG A 785 -16.47 19.63 -2.36
N ASP A 786 -15.88 19.26 -1.22
CA ASP A 786 -14.46 18.93 -1.16
C ASP A 786 -14.16 17.76 -2.11
N PRO A 787 -13.23 17.92 -3.07
CA PRO A 787 -12.87 16.87 -4.02
C PRO A 787 -12.29 15.61 -3.35
N ARG A 788 -11.84 15.69 -2.10
CA ARG A 788 -11.35 14.58 -1.27
C ARG A 788 -12.44 13.86 -0.48
N HIS A 789 -13.69 14.31 -0.52
CA HIS A 789 -14.77 13.74 0.28
C HIS A 789 -14.94 12.22 0.13
N HIS A 790 -14.62 11.68 -1.05
CA HIS A 790 -14.63 10.23 -1.27
C HIS A 790 -13.59 9.50 -0.41
N LEU A 791 -12.41 10.08 -0.19
CA LEU A 791 -11.32 9.49 0.61
C LEU A 791 -11.71 9.32 2.09
N TRP A 792 -12.46 10.29 2.64
CA TRP A 792 -12.86 10.29 4.05
C TRP A 792 -13.88 9.20 4.41
N ARG A 793 -14.52 8.58 3.40
CA ARG A 793 -15.48 7.49 3.62
C ARG A 793 -14.79 6.14 3.83
N TYR A 794 -13.55 6.01 3.34
CA TYR A 794 -12.75 4.78 3.37
C TYR A 794 -11.68 4.80 4.47
N GLU A 795 -11.49 5.90 5.21
CA GLU A 795 -10.70 5.93 6.45
C GLU A 795 -11.48 5.24 7.59
N ARG A 796 -11.75 3.96 7.43
CA ARG A 796 -12.16 3.03 8.49
C ARG A 796 -11.23 1.82 8.39
N ASP A 797 -10.02 2.04 8.91
CA ASP A 797 -9.23 0.93 9.47
C ASP A 797 -9.94 0.42 10.75
#